data_AF-A0A8H4HJ86-F1
#
_entry.id   AF-A0A8H4HJ86-F1
#
_cell.length_a   1.000
_cell.length_b   1.000
_cell.length_c   1.000
_cell.angle_alpha   90.00
_cell.angle_beta   90.00
_cell.angle_gamma   90.00
#
_symmetry.space_group_name_H-M   'P 1'
#
loop_
_entity.id
_entity.type
_entity.pdbx_description
1 polymer ?
#
loop_
_entity_poly.entity_id
_entity_poly.type
_entity_poly.pdbx_seq_one_letter_code
_entity_poly.pdbx_strand_id
1 'polypeptide(L)'
;MHFPNLHFLLAPFLYNVVVSAGQASAEDDLSVLTTETAKANNDSLLWGPYKSNLYFGVRPRIANSLSAGLMWAKVDNYATAQANFRHTCEQNEGMAGYGWDEYDIRKGGQQTIHDTGNSLDLTIDFIKVPGGQHGGSWAARVRGIPREDGSPDQPTSIVFYATLEGLGNLGVATESGPLGYEGDVKLTGYTTDLGDFSIDVTAGPGTNEHPEHGHPSYEDKPLDRTLVSSSTVAPENLWQVKPILFAQMKSEVNEMIQRFGQENPPPPAQVFTVKNAPGDGNIHLIQKVFKGAFEFDILFNSGSSPDPVTSDKLTEEISSASQSFSERFDKVLPPQSPFKTAEYSEFSKAMLSNLIGGIGFFHGDDVVDRSAAPEYDEENEGFWEETAEARARAQPVLEGPKDLFTCVPSRPFFPRGFLWDEGFHLIPVIDWDTDLALEIVKSWLNLMDEDGWIAREQILGAEARSKVPPEFTVQYPHYANPPTLFMVLEAFLDKLEASKGASSQTIGDQGALDGMRMTYLQKPELGEAFIRSIYPLLKRHYFWYRTTQKGDIKSYDREAFSTREAYRWRGRSVQHILTSGLDDYPRPQPPHPGELHVDLISWMGMMTRAMRRIAEFVGETEDVEEFRGYETAIERNIDDLHWDDEAQTYCDATIDEFEESVHVCHKGYVSLFPFLTGMLGPDSPRLKAVLDLIRDPEELWSDYGIRSLSKKDEFYGTAENYWRSPIWMPINYLVVKKLYDIATTSGPHQEQAREMYSSLRKNLVENVFRQWKETGFAWEQYNPETGKGQRTQHFTGWTSMVVKIMSMPDLPANKQIGHDEL
;
A
#
# COMPACT_ATOMS: atom_id res chain seq x y z
N MET A 1 -58.27 72.79 12.83
CA MET A 1 -58.66 71.61 12.03
C MET A 1 -57.78 71.55 10.80
N HIS A 2 -57.30 70.33 10.51
CA HIS A 2 -56.76 69.83 9.23
C HIS A 2 -55.37 70.26 8.74
N PHE A 3 -54.43 69.31 8.88
CA PHE A 3 -53.47 68.72 7.92
C PHE A 3 -52.52 69.66 7.11
N PRO A 4 -51.37 69.19 6.53
CA PRO A 4 -50.77 67.84 6.55
C PRO A 4 -49.21 67.77 6.72
N ASN A 5 -48.73 66.52 6.86
CA ASN A 5 -47.54 65.86 6.29
C ASN A 5 -46.22 66.64 6.08
N LEU A 6 -45.11 66.08 6.59
CA LEU A 6 -44.20 65.19 5.83
C LEU A 6 -43.01 64.84 6.74
N HIS A 7 -42.66 63.56 6.94
CA HIS A 7 -41.25 63.13 7.02
C HIS A 7 -41.08 61.62 6.76
N PHE A 8 -40.02 61.35 6.00
CA PHE A 8 -39.66 60.13 5.31
C PHE A 8 -38.89 59.15 6.22
N LEU A 9 -39.09 57.87 5.92
CA LEU A 9 -38.23 56.69 6.04
C LEU A 9 -36.76 56.87 6.51
N LEU A 10 -36.37 56.06 7.50
CA LEU A 10 -35.10 55.30 7.51
C LEU A 10 -35.29 53.98 8.25
N ALA A 11 -34.67 52.93 7.71
CA ALA A 11 -35.05 51.53 7.79
C ALA A 11 -34.13 50.72 8.76
N PRO A 12 -34.36 49.40 8.94
CA PRO A 12 -33.77 48.55 9.96
C PRO A 12 -32.38 48.04 9.56
N PHE A 13 -31.39 48.22 10.41
CA PHE A 13 -30.08 47.58 10.37
C PHE A 13 -29.66 47.38 11.81
N LEU A 14 -29.84 46.18 12.38
CA LEU A 14 -29.19 45.77 13.64
C LEU A 14 -29.41 44.29 14.00
N TYR A 15 -30.25 43.53 13.28
CA TYR A 15 -30.45 42.10 13.55
C TYR A 15 -29.67 41.13 12.64
N ASN A 16 -29.06 41.61 11.55
CA ASN A 16 -28.26 40.76 10.64
C ASN A 16 -26.75 40.77 10.90
N VAL A 17 -26.24 41.56 11.85
CA VAL A 17 -24.78 41.70 12.10
C VAL A 17 -24.28 40.75 13.20
N VAL A 18 -25.16 40.32 14.11
CA VAL A 18 -24.78 39.45 15.24
C VAL A 18 -24.73 37.96 14.84
N VAL A 19 -25.57 37.53 13.88
CA VAL A 19 -25.55 36.15 13.35
C VAL A 19 -24.34 35.93 12.43
N SER A 20 -24.00 36.92 11.60
CA SER A 20 -22.82 36.85 10.72
C SER A 20 -21.50 36.92 11.49
N ALA A 21 -21.44 37.62 12.62
CA ALA A 21 -20.24 37.68 13.46
C ALA A 21 -19.98 36.36 14.21
N GLY A 22 -21.03 35.67 14.66
CA GLY A 22 -20.92 34.37 15.34
C GLY A 22 -20.63 33.20 14.39
N GLN A 23 -21.10 33.27 13.13
CA GLN A 23 -20.72 32.30 12.09
C GLN A 23 -19.28 32.51 11.63
N ALA A 24 -18.85 33.76 11.42
CA ALA A 24 -17.46 34.05 11.05
C ALA A 24 -16.45 33.61 12.13
N SER A 25 -16.77 33.77 13.42
CA SER A 25 -15.88 33.29 14.49
C SER A 25 -15.81 31.75 14.58
N ALA A 26 -16.93 31.06 14.34
CA ALA A 26 -16.96 29.60 14.37
C ALA A 26 -16.25 28.97 13.15
N GLU A 27 -16.35 29.61 11.97
CA GLU A 27 -15.59 29.22 10.78
C GLU A 27 -14.08 29.45 10.96
N ASP A 28 -13.69 30.55 11.59
CA ASP A 28 -12.29 30.86 11.90
C ASP A 28 -11.72 29.86 12.92
N ASP A 29 -12.49 29.52 13.96
CA ASP A 29 -12.11 28.49 14.95
C ASP A 29 -11.96 27.09 14.34
N LEU A 30 -12.85 26.68 13.42
CA LEU A 30 -12.76 25.40 12.72
C LEU A 30 -11.56 25.37 11.75
N SER A 31 -11.28 26.48 11.07
CA SER A 31 -10.12 26.64 10.19
C SER A 31 -8.80 26.49 10.95
N VAL A 32 -8.67 27.16 12.10
CA VAL A 32 -7.51 27.03 12.99
C VAL A 32 -7.36 25.58 13.47
N LEU A 33 -8.45 24.98 13.97
CA LEU A 33 -8.43 23.60 14.46
C LEU A 33 -8.05 22.60 13.36
N THR A 34 -8.56 22.79 12.15
CA THR A 34 -8.22 21.96 10.97
C THR A 34 -6.73 22.05 10.67
N THR A 35 -6.19 23.27 10.69
CA THR A 35 -4.77 23.53 10.41
C THR A 35 -3.86 22.90 11.46
N GLU A 36 -4.17 23.09 12.75
CA GLU A 36 -3.39 22.52 13.85
C GLU A 36 -3.44 20.99 13.85
N THR A 37 -4.62 20.41 13.60
CA THR A 37 -4.80 18.95 13.53
C THR A 37 -4.03 18.37 12.34
N ALA A 38 -4.13 19.00 11.16
CA ALA A 38 -3.40 18.58 9.98
C ALA A 38 -1.87 18.68 10.19
N LYS A 39 -1.40 19.74 10.86
CA LYS A 39 0.01 19.88 11.22
C LYS A 39 0.48 18.75 12.14
N ALA A 40 -0.26 18.49 13.22
CA ALA A 40 0.11 17.42 14.16
C ALA A 40 0.10 16.02 13.49
N ASN A 41 -0.90 15.77 12.62
CA ASN A 41 -0.97 14.55 11.82
C ASN A 41 0.27 14.41 10.91
N ASN A 42 0.61 15.48 10.18
CA ASN A 42 1.78 15.51 9.29
C ASN A 42 3.09 15.35 10.06
N ASP A 43 3.28 16.02 11.18
CA ASP A 43 4.47 15.90 12.02
C ASP A 43 4.65 14.46 12.49
N SER A 44 3.58 13.80 12.92
CA SER A 44 3.63 12.41 13.37
C SER A 44 3.92 11.41 12.23
N LEU A 45 3.59 11.76 10.99
CA LEU A 45 3.81 10.94 9.80
C LEU A 45 5.03 11.37 9.00
N LEU A 46 5.75 12.42 9.43
CA LEU A 46 6.82 13.02 8.63
C LEU A 46 7.92 11.99 8.35
N TRP A 47 8.43 11.34 9.38
CA TRP A 47 9.48 10.33 9.28
C TRP A 47 8.93 8.91 9.28
N GLY A 48 9.55 8.06 8.49
CA GLY A 48 9.32 6.61 8.49
C GLY A 48 10.29 5.89 7.55
N PRO A 49 10.29 4.55 7.57
CA PRO A 49 11.02 3.70 6.64
C PRO A 49 10.36 3.72 5.23
N TYR A 50 10.09 4.92 4.71
CA TYR A 50 9.28 5.17 3.52
C TYR A 50 10.01 4.93 2.19
N LYS A 51 11.24 4.40 2.21
CA LYS A 51 11.88 3.78 1.03
C LYS A 51 11.61 2.27 1.07
N SER A 52 10.35 1.89 0.87
CA SER A 52 9.88 0.53 1.11
C SER A 52 10.46 -0.53 0.15
N ASN A 53 11.06 -0.11 -0.96
CA ASN A 53 11.87 -0.95 -1.84
C ASN A 53 13.18 -1.46 -1.19
N LEU A 54 13.62 -0.85 -0.10
CA LEU A 54 14.82 -1.25 0.64
C LEU A 54 14.47 -2.14 1.83
N TYR A 55 15.40 -3.00 2.25
CA TYR A 55 15.23 -3.77 3.50
C TYR A 55 15.09 -2.84 4.70
N PHE A 56 15.91 -1.78 4.76
CA PHE A 56 15.73 -0.66 5.68
C PHE A 56 16.15 0.64 5.00
N GLY A 57 15.20 1.56 4.85
CA GLY A 57 15.43 2.85 4.22
C GLY A 57 14.47 3.91 4.76
N VAL A 58 15.02 4.93 5.42
CA VAL A 58 14.28 5.98 6.11
C VAL A 58 14.36 7.27 5.30
N ARG A 59 13.22 7.95 5.16
CA ARG A 59 13.14 9.29 4.56
C ARG A 59 11.96 10.05 5.15
N PRO A 60 11.96 11.39 5.09
CA PRO A 60 10.77 12.14 5.41
C PRO A 60 9.80 12.17 4.22
N ARG A 61 8.52 12.48 4.47
CA ARG A 61 7.51 12.86 3.47
C ARG A 61 7.77 14.26 2.91
N ILE A 62 9.01 14.49 2.48
CA ILE A 62 9.47 15.74 1.85
C ILE A 62 10.18 15.35 0.55
N ALA A 63 9.81 16.02 -0.54
CA ALA A 63 10.43 15.87 -1.84
C ALA A 63 11.91 16.26 -1.80
N ASN A 64 12.76 15.54 -2.55
CA ASN A 64 14.20 15.84 -2.67
C ASN A 64 14.87 16.12 -1.31
N SER A 65 14.75 15.21 -0.35
CA SER A 65 15.17 15.45 1.04
C SER A 65 16.32 14.54 1.47
N LEU A 66 16.62 14.56 2.77
CA LEU A 66 17.50 13.60 3.41
C LEU A 66 16.91 12.19 3.27
N SER A 67 17.74 11.22 2.90
CA SER A 67 17.39 9.81 2.97
C SER A 67 18.52 9.02 3.59
N ALA A 68 18.21 7.87 4.20
CA ALA A 68 19.20 7.01 4.80
C ALA A 68 18.82 5.54 4.62
N GLY A 69 19.79 4.64 4.71
CA GLY A 69 19.52 3.21 4.66
C GLY A 69 20.69 2.34 5.06
N LEU A 70 20.45 1.04 5.03
CA LEU A 70 21.43 0.02 5.40
C LEU A 70 21.74 -0.92 4.23
N MET A 71 22.99 -1.37 4.20
CA MET A 71 23.46 -2.50 3.41
C MET A 71 24.29 -3.41 4.30
N TRP A 72 24.29 -4.71 4.01
CA TRP A 72 25.13 -5.67 4.72
C TRP A 72 25.62 -6.78 3.81
N ALA A 73 26.73 -7.40 4.18
CA ALA A 73 27.27 -8.56 3.49
C ALA A 73 28.08 -9.45 4.43
N LYS A 74 28.03 -10.76 4.18
CA LYS A 74 29.10 -11.66 4.60
C LYS A 74 30.33 -11.44 3.73
N VAL A 75 31.47 -11.12 4.34
CA VAL A 75 32.72 -10.73 3.64
C VAL A 75 33.88 -11.67 3.96
N ASP A 76 33.62 -12.99 3.88
CA ASP A 76 34.57 -14.06 4.17
C ASP A 76 35.35 -14.58 2.94
N ASN A 77 34.88 -14.27 1.72
CA ASN A 77 35.41 -14.82 0.47
C ASN A 77 35.37 -13.81 -0.69
N TYR A 78 36.49 -13.66 -1.42
CA TYR A 78 36.59 -12.75 -2.58
C TYR A 78 35.60 -13.04 -3.70
N ALA A 79 35.26 -14.31 -3.95
CA ALA A 79 34.43 -14.70 -5.08
C ALA A 79 32.95 -14.33 -4.87
N THR A 80 32.49 -14.28 -3.61
CA THR A 80 31.08 -14.12 -3.26
C THR A 80 30.76 -12.79 -2.59
N ALA A 81 31.74 -12.13 -1.96
CA ALA A 81 31.50 -10.93 -1.15
C ALA A 81 30.73 -9.82 -1.89
N GLN A 82 31.00 -9.59 -3.18
CA GLN A 82 30.26 -8.58 -3.95
C GLN A 82 28.78 -8.95 -4.16
N ALA A 83 28.49 -10.22 -4.41
CA ALA A 83 27.12 -10.72 -4.58
C ALA A 83 26.34 -10.75 -3.25
N ASN A 84 27.05 -10.88 -2.13
CA ASN A 84 26.50 -10.96 -0.78
C ASN A 84 25.90 -9.63 -0.26
N PHE A 85 26.22 -8.48 -0.88
CA PHE A 85 25.70 -7.17 -0.43
C PHE A 85 24.19 -7.04 -0.65
N ARG A 86 23.43 -7.01 0.44
CA ARG A 86 21.99 -6.72 0.45
C ARG A 86 21.73 -5.22 0.49
N HIS A 87 20.69 -4.75 -0.19
CA HIS A 87 20.28 -3.35 -0.19
C HIS A 87 18.78 -3.21 -0.47
N THR A 88 18.38 -3.45 -1.71
CA THR A 88 16.99 -3.54 -2.15
C THR A 88 16.40 -4.89 -1.78
N CYS A 89 15.11 -4.91 -1.47
CA CYS A 89 14.35 -6.16 -1.36
C CYS A 89 14.33 -6.83 -2.74
N GLU A 90 14.76 -8.09 -2.82
CA GLU A 90 14.76 -8.86 -4.06
C GLU A 90 14.09 -10.22 -3.84
N GLN A 91 13.35 -10.68 -4.85
CA GLN A 91 12.69 -11.97 -4.77
C GLN A 91 13.70 -13.11 -4.97
N ASN A 92 13.57 -14.20 -4.20
CA ASN A 92 14.43 -15.39 -4.28
C ASN A 92 15.93 -15.16 -3.98
N GLU A 93 16.28 -14.12 -3.23
CA GLU A 93 17.68 -13.80 -2.91
C GLU A 93 18.30 -14.63 -1.75
N GLY A 94 17.71 -15.77 -1.40
CA GLY A 94 18.20 -16.61 -0.30
C GLY A 94 17.86 -16.06 1.08
N MET A 95 16.65 -15.51 1.23
CA MET A 95 16.06 -15.13 2.52
C MET A 95 15.14 -16.26 2.99
N ALA A 96 15.23 -16.65 4.27
CA ALA A 96 14.24 -17.54 4.89
C ALA A 96 12.95 -16.80 5.29
N GLY A 97 13.03 -15.48 5.45
CA GLY A 97 11.93 -14.61 5.84
C GLY A 97 12.48 -13.23 6.17
N TYR A 98 11.70 -12.19 5.95
CA TYR A 98 12.00 -10.86 6.45
C TYR A 98 10.72 -10.05 6.51
N GLY A 99 10.67 -9.08 7.42
CA GLY A 99 9.50 -8.23 7.56
C GLY A 99 9.39 -7.61 8.95
N TRP A 100 8.37 -6.80 9.12
CA TRP A 100 8.01 -6.20 10.40
C TRP A 100 7.21 -7.20 11.23
N ASP A 101 7.69 -7.52 12.43
CA ASP A 101 6.97 -8.37 13.39
C ASP A 101 5.88 -7.56 14.10
N GLU A 102 6.24 -6.32 14.46
CA GLU A 102 5.38 -5.30 15.00
C GLU A 102 5.78 -3.95 14.41
N TYR A 103 4.82 -3.19 13.87
CA TYR A 103 5.10 -1.85 13.36
C TYR A 103 3.87 -0.95 13.41
N ASP A 104 4.04 0.18 14.07
CA ASP A 104 3.10 1.29 14.06
C ASP A 104 3.74 2.49 13.35
N ILE A 105 3.14 2.94 12.26
CA ILE A 105 3.71 4.03 11.45
C ILE A 105 3.95 5.30 12.27
N ARG A 106 3.23 5.56 13.36
CA ARG A 106 3.36 6.79 14.16
C ARG A 106 4.40 6.68 15.28
N LYS A 107 4.76 5.46 15.70
CA LYS A 107 5.67 5.25 16.84
C LYS A 107 6.94 4.50 16.48
N GLY A 108 6.87 3.54 15.56
CA GLY A 108 7.96 2.64 15.22
C GLY A 108 7.61 1.17 15.47
N GLY A 109 8.63 0.33 15.50
CA GLY A 109 8.51 -1.11 15.72
C GLY A 109 9.78 -1.88 15.41
N GLN A 110 9.65 -3.19 15.30
CA GLN A 110 10.74 -4.14 15.12
C GLN A 110 10.59 -4.89 13.80
N GLN A 111 11.68 -4.93 13.03
CA GLN A 111 11.83 -5.74 11.81
C GLN A 111 12.89 -6.81 12.04
N THR A 112 12.60 -8.03 11.60
CA THR A 112 13.56 -9.14 11.55
C THR A 112 13.84 -9.55 10.11
N ILE A 113 15.07 -10.00 9.86
CA ILE A 113 15.55 -10.44 8.54
C ILE A 113 16.38 -11.70 8.75
N HIS A 114 15.93 -12.81 8.15
CA HIS A 114 16.59 -14.11 8.22
C HIS A 114 17.33 -14.40 6.90
N ASP A 115 18.56 -13.89 6.78
CA ASP A 115 19.39 -13.99 5.58
C ASP A 115 20.21 -15.28 5.60
N THR A 116 19.65 -16.36 5.06
CA THR A 116 20.36 -17.65 4.96
C THR A 116 21.54 -17.58 4.00
N GLY A 117 21.46 -16.77 2.93
CA GLY A 117 22.55 -16.55 1.99
C GLY A 117 23.81 -15.96 2.65
N ASN A 118 23.62 -15.02 3.57
CA ASN A 118 24.71 -14.46 4.39
C ASN A 118 24.89 -15.15 5.75
N SER A 119 24.13 -16.19 6.07
CA SER A 119 24.17 -16.87 7.36
C SER A 119 24.02 -15.91 8.56
N LEU A 120 23.13 -14.92 8.44
CA LEU A 120 22.96 -13.83 9.39
C LEU A 120 21.47 -13.58 9.68
N ASP A 121 21.12 -13.46 10.96
CA ASP A 121 19.84 -12.91 11.38
C ASP A 121 20.06 -11.45 11.82
N LEU A 122 19.30 -10.53 11.23
CA LEU A 122 19.30 -9.11 11.60
C LEU A 122 18.00 -8.74 12.30
N THR A 123 18.13 -7.86 13.29
CA THR A 123 17.00 -7.21 13.97
C THR A 123 17.21 -5.71 13.92
N ILE A 124 16.20 -4.98 13.45
CA ILE A 124 16.22 -3.53 13.36
C ILE A 124 15.01 -2.99 14.13
N ASP A 125 15.28 -2.35 15.26
CA ASP A 125 14.26 -1.64 16.03
C ASP A 125 14.28 -0.17 15.59
N PHE A 126 13.20 0.32 14.99
CA PHE A 126 13.07 1.71 14.54
C PHE A 126 12.04 2.44 15.38
N ILE A 127 12.42 3.56 15.99
CA ILE A 127 11.59 4.32 16.93
C ILE A 127 11.56 5.79 16.54
N LYS A 128 10.38 6.39 16.65
CA LYS A 128 10.18 7.84 16.47
C LYS A 128 9.95 8.50 17.82
N VAL A 129 10.62 9.62 18.02
CA VAL A 129 10.52 10.44 19.22
C VAL A 129 9.97 11.81 18.81
N PRO A 130 8.69 12.10 19.13
CA PRO A 130 8.07 13.36 18.73
C PRO A 130 8.72 14.54 19.47
N GLY A 131 8.78 15.71 18.83
CA GLY A 131 9.35 16.91 19.42
C GLY A 131 9.72 17.97 18.38
N GLY A 132 10.04 19.17 18.85
CA GLY A 132 10.50 20.26 17.98
C GLY A 132 9.45 20.76 16.99
N GLN A 133 9.92 21.32 15.87
CA GLN A 133 9.11 21.98 14.84
C GLN A 133 9.14 21.27 13.48
N HIS A 134 9.93 20.19 13.35
CA HIS A 134 10.22 19.51 12.09
C HIS A 134 9.99 17.99 12.19
N GLY A 135 8.87 17.56 12.78
CA GLY A 135 8.47 16.15 12.91
C GLY A 135 9.33 15.29 13.84
N GLY A 136 10.10 15.90 14.73
CA GLY A 136 10.85 15.20 15.79
C GLY A 136 12.12 14.50 15.34
N SER A 137 12.48 13.50 16.14
CA SER A 137 13.71 12.71 16.02
C SER A 137 13.34 11.24 15.76
N TRP A 138 14.30 10.45 15.30
CA TRP A 138 14.13 9.00 15.17
C TRP A 138 15.44 8.28 15.48
N ALA A 139 15.34 7.02 15.86
CA ALA A 139 16.49 6.19 16.15
C ALA A 139 16.27 4.77 15.64
N ALA A 140 17.35 4.11 15.24
CA ALA A 140 17.35 2.73 14.83
C ALA A 140 18.45 1.96 15.58
N ARG A 141 18.09 0.86 16.25
CA ARG A 141 19.05 -0.10 16.81
C ARG A 141 19.21 -1.26 15.84
N VAL A 142 20.43 -1.52 15.40
CA VAL A 142 20.76 -2.59 14.47
C VAL A 142 21.52 -3.67 15.21
N ARG A 143 20.95 -4.88 15.25
CA ARG A 143 21.56 -6.06 15.83
C ARG A 143 21.75 -7.13 14.77
N GLY A 144 22.89 -7.80 14.78
CA GLY A 144 23.15 -8.95 13.91
C GLY A 144 23.73 -10.11 14.70
N ILE A 145 23.21 -11.31 14.42
CA ILE A 145 23.64 -12.55 15.06
C ILE A 145 23.91 -13.56 13.94
N PRO A 146 25.15 -14.11 13.84
CA PRO A 146 25.41 -15.22 12.93
C PRO A 146 24.47 -16.38 13.25
N ARG A 147 23.89 -16.96 12.20
CA ARG A 147 22.95 -18.07 12.33
C ARG A 147 23.67 -19.33 12.81
N GLU A 148 22.92 -20.27 13.40
CA GLU A 148 23.47 -21.55 13.88
C GLU A 148 24.12 -22.39 12.77
N ASP A 149 23.70 -22.20 11.52
CA ASP A 149 24.25 -22.84 10.32
C ASP A 149 25.45 -22.08 9.72
N GLY A 150 25.84 -20.94 10.30
CA GLY A 150 26.99 -20.12 9.93
C GLY A 150 28.19 -20.25 10.87
N SER A 151 29.26 -19.50 10.59
CA SER A 151 30.39 -19.38 11.51
C SER A 151 30.08 -18.39 12.63
N PRO A 152 30.30 -18.72 13.92
CA PRO A 152 30.09 -17.77 15.01
C PRO A 152 31.05 -16.57 14.96
N ASP A 153 32.20 -16.73 14.28
CA ASP A 153 33.21 -15.68 14.07
C ASP A 153 33.12 -15.07 12.65
N GLN A 154 31.97 -15.19 11.98
CA GLN A 154 31.82 -14.71 10.61
C GLN A 154 32.11 -13.21 10.49
N PRO A 155 32.95 -12.79 9.53
CA PRO A 155 33.15 -11.38 9.24
C PRO A 155 31.93 -10.82 8.49
N THR A 156 31.26 -9.85 9.09
CA THR A 156 30.07 -9.19 8.55
C THR A 156 30.34 -7.71 8.37
N SER A 157 30.13 -7.19 7.16
CA SER A 157 30.19 -5.76 6.90
C SER A 157 28.80 -5.15 6.93
N ILE A 158 28.65 -4.04 7.65
CA ILE A 158 27.47 -3.18 7.65
C ILE A 158 27.85 -1.82 7.11
N VAL A 159 27.04 -1.29 6.19
CA VAL A 159 27.18 0.06 5.64
C VAL A 159 25.89 0.80 5.92
N PHE A 160 25.96 1.79 6.81
CA PHE A 160 24.95 2.83 6.90
C PHE A 160 25.28 3.92 5.88
N TYR A 161 24.27 4.50 5.25
CA TYR A 161 24.45 5.66 4.40
C TYR A 161 23.40 6.74 4.65
N ALA A 162 23.78 7.98 4.39
CA ALA A 162 22.89 9.12 4.35
C ALA A 162 23.13 9.90 3.04
N THR A 163 22.05 10.29 2.36
CA THR A 163 22.06 11.09 1.13
C THR A 163 21.20 12.34 1.28
N LEU A 164 21.55 13.41 0.59
CA LEU A 164 20.77 14.65 0.55
C LEU A 164 20.53 15.08 -0.90
N GLU A 165 19.30 14.94 -1.38
CA GLU A 165 18.95 15.26 -2.78
C GLU A 165 18.71 16.76 -3.01
N GLY A 166 18.10 17.44 -2.04
CA GLY A 166 17.69 18.84 -2.17
C GLY A 166 18.71 19.85 -1.67
N LEU A 167 18.26 21.11 -1.59
CA LEU A 167 19.06 22.22 -1.12
C LEU A 167 19.35 22.10 0.38
N GLY A 168 20.63 22.16 0.73
CA GLY A 168 21.09 22.07 2.11
C GLY A 168 22.56 21.68 2.17
N ASN A 169 23.00 21.26 3.34
CA ASN A 169 24.34 20.73 3.56
C ASN A 169 24.29 19.50 4.46
N LEU A 170 25.23 18.59 4.23
CA LEU A 170 25.48 17.42 5.05
C LEU A 170 27.00 17.20 5.12
N GLY A 171 27.51 16.94 6.31
CA GLY A 171 28.94 16.81 6.52
C GLY A 171 29.27 16.01 7.77
N VAL A 172 30.49 15.48 7.80
CA VAL A 172 31.01 14.74 8.96
C VAL A 172 31.54 15.74 9.98
N ALA A 173 30.97 15.76 11.18
CA ALA A 173 31.33 16.68 12.26
C ALA A 173 32.40 16.11 13.21
N THR A 174 32.47 14.78 13.37
CA THR A 174 33.51 14.15 14.18
C THR A 174 34.84 14.14 13.42
N GLU A 175 35.92 14.58 14.06
CA GLU A 175 37.28 14.44 13.53
C GLU A 175 37.81 13.02 13.73
N SER A 176 38.57 12.49 12.77
CA SER A 176 39.29 11.22 12.90
C SER A 176 40.72 11.30 12.39
N GLY A 177 41.54 10.35 12.83
CA GLY A 177 42.84 10.10 12.20
C GLY A 177 42.68 9.42 10.83
N PRO A 178 43.78 9.27 10.07
CA PRO A 178 43.74 8.67 8.73
C PRO A 178 43.23 7.22 8.72
N LEU A 179 43.32 6.51 9.86
CA LEU A 179 42.92 5.11 10.01
C LEU A 179 41.42 4.90 10.25
N GLY A 180 40.63 5.95 10.47
CA GLY A 180 39.20 5.86 10.79
C GLY A 180 38.87 6.23 12.24
N TYR A 181 37.64 5.92 12.65
CA TYR A 181 37.04 6.37 13.91
C TYR A 181 37.01 5.24 14.96
N GLU A 182 37.51 5.51 16.16
CA GLU A 182 37.39 4.56 17.30
C GLU A 182 36.01 4.62 17.97
N GLY A 183 35.37 5.79 17.95
CA GLY A 183 34.09 6.06 18.59
C GLY A 183 32.98 6.38 17.60
N ASP A 184 31.99 7.13 18.06
CA ASP A 184 30.81 7.52 17.30
C ASP A 184 31.16 8.42 16.11
N VAL A 185 30.47 8.21 14.99
CA VAL A 185 30.54 9.09 13.82
C VAL A 185 29.32 9.99 13.81
N LYS A 186 29.54 11.31 13.91
CA LYS A 186 28.48 12.31 13.85
C LYS A 186 28.45 12.99 12.49
N LEU A 187 27.29 12.98 11.86
CA LEU A 187 26.96 13.86 10.73
C LEU A 187 26.14 15.04 11.25
N THR A 188 26.34 16.21 10.67
CA THR A 188 25.50 17.39 10.88
C THR A 188 25.00 17.90 9.54
N GLY A 189 23.77 18.38 9.51
CA GLY A 189 23.21 18.95 8.29
C GLY A 189 22.12 19.97 8.58
N TYR A 190 21.75 20.67 7.51
CA TYR A 190 20.67 21.63 7.50
C TYR A 190 19.92 21.56 6.17
N THR A 191 18.59 21.65 6.24
CA THR A 191 17.73 21.93 5.09
C THR A 191 16.66 22.94 5.50
N THR A 192 16.03 23.59 4.53
CA THR A 192 14.94 24.53 4.82
C THR A 192 13.75 23.85 5.52
N ASP A 193 13.44 22.60 5.16
CA ASP A 193 12.26 21.90 5.68
C ASP A 193 12.51 21.21 7.02
N LEU A 194 13.73 20.69 7.26
CA LEU A 194 14.08 19.97 8.50
C LEU A 194 14.77 20.85 9.55
N GLY A 195 15.21 22.05 9.18
CA GLY A 195 16.09 22.87 10.01
C GLY A 195 17.46 22.22 10.20
N ASP A 196 18.14 22.58 11.28
CA ASP A 196 19.37 21.92 11.71
C ASP A 196 19.08 20.50 12.22
N PHE A 197 19.95 19.55 11.94
CA PHE A 197 19.86 18.19 12.46
C PHE A 197 21.23 17.53 12.60
N SER A 198 21.27 16.41 13.30
CA SER A 198 22.45 15.54 13.37
C SER A 198 22.07 14.06 13.27
N ILE A 199 23.03 13.24 12.81
CA ILE A 199 22.94 11.79 12.78
C ILE A 199 24.16 11.24 13.51
N ASP A 200 23.96 10.57 14.63
CA ASP A 200 25.02 9.91 15.38
C ASP A 200 24.97 8.40 15.08
N VAL A 201 26.02 7.84 14.49
CA VAL A 201 26.20 6.39 14.29
C VAL A 201 27.16 5.88 15.35
N THR A 202 26.64 5.16 16.34
CA THR A 202 27.39 4.83 17.55
C THR A 202 28.44 3.73 17.30
N ALA A 203 29.47 3.66 18.14
CA ALA A 203 30.41 2.54 18.16
C ALA A 203 29.73 1.21 18.53
N GLY A 204 28.63 1.28 19.29
CA GLY A 204 27.96 0.14 19.90
C GLY A 204 28.62 -0.28 21.23
N PRO A 205 28.16 -1.37 21.84
CA PRO A 205 28.73 -1.86 23.10
C PRO A 205 30.13 -2.42 22.90
N GLY A 206 30.95 -2.40 23.96
CA GLY A 206 32.30 -2.98 23.95
C GLY A 206 32.35 -4.51 23.78
N THR A 207 31.19 -5.17 23.67
CA THR A 207 31.07 -6.59 23.29
C THR A 207 31.17 -6.81 21.78
N ASN A 208 31.12 -5.75 20.97
CA ASN A 208 31.36 -5.85 19.54
C ASN A 208 32.82 -6.25 19.30
N GLU A 209 33.02 -7.29 18.49
CA GLU A 209 34.35 -7.73 18.06
C GLU A 209 34.57 -7.43 16.58
N HIS A 210 35.84 -7.31 16.20
CA HIS A 210 36.26 -6.96 14.84
C HIS A 210 37.27 -7.99 14.31
N PRO A 211 37.33 -8.26 13.00
CA PRO A 211 38.31 -9.20 12.45
C PRO A 211 39.74 -8.67 12.59
N GLU A 212 40.64 -9.49 13.15
CA GLU A 212 42.06 -9.20 13.28
C GLU A 212 42.89 -10.18 12.42
N HIS A 213 44.01 -9.71 11.87
CA HIS A 213 44.91 -10.58 11.10
C HIS A 213 46.35 -10.05 11.03
N GLY A 214 47.31 -10.97 10.87
CA GLY A 214 48.74 -10.62 10.78
C GLY A 214 49.23 -10.11 9.43
N HIS A 215 48.35 -9.88 8.45
CA HIS A 215 48.75 -9.33 7.15
C HIS A 215 49.21 -7.85 7.30
N PRO A 216 50.31 -7.40 6.66
CA PRO A 216 50.86 -6.05 6.83
C PRO A 216 49.88 -4.90 6.54
N SER A 217 48.89 -5.14 5.68
CA SER A 217 47.82 -4.16 5.39
C SER A 217 46.98 -3.79 6.62
N TYR A 218 46.98 -4.60 7.69
CA TYR A 218 46.19 -4.29 8.89
C TYR A 218 46.65 -2.98 9.54
N GLU A 219 47.95 -2.69 9.54
CA GLU A 219 48.50 -1.44 10.09
C GLU A 219 48.03 -0.20 9.31
N ASP A 220 47.79 -0.36 8.00
CA ASP A 220 47.31 0.73 7.15
C ASP A 220 45.79 0.98 7.31
N LYS A 221 45.02 -0.06 7.67
CA LYS A 221 43.55 -0.02 7.68
C LYS A 221 42.96 -1.05 8.66
N PRO A 222 43.09 -0.81 9.97
CA PRO A 222 42.57 -1.76 10.96
C PRO A 222 41.04 -1.78 10.95
N LEU A 223 40.44 -2.95 11.21
CA LEU A 223 38.99 -3.18 11.08
C LEU A 223 38.20 -2.91 12.37
N ASP A 224 38.89 -2.57 13.45
CA ASP A 224 38.33 -2.04 14.70
C ASP A 224 38.03 -0.52 14.63
N ARG A 225 38.02 0.03 13.41
CA ARG A 225 37.68 1.42 13.11
C ARG A 225 36.44 1.48 12.23
N THR A 226 35.60 2.46 12.50
CA THR A 226 34.53 2.84 11.56
C THR A 226 35.17 3.64 10.42
N LEU A 227 34.87 3.26 9.18
CA LEU A 227 35.38 3.91 7.98
C LEU A 227 34.29 4.80 7.38
N VAL A 228 34.64 6.03 7.03
CA VAL A 228 33.69 7.01 6.49
C VAL A 228 34.15 7.48 5.12
N SER A 229 33.28 7.46 4.13
CA SER A 229 33.53 7.99 2.80
C SER A 229 32.47 9.00 2.41
N SER A 230 32.87 10.27 2.29
CA SER A 230 32.03 11.37 1.85
C SER A 230 32.29 11.70 0.38
N SER A 231 31.24 11.96 -0.39
CA SER A 231 31.39 12.46 -1.75
C SER A 231 30.18 13.28 -2.21
N THR A 232 30.33 13.93 -3.36
CA THR A 232 29.24 14.63 -4.03
C THR A 232 28.85 13.87 -5.30
N VAL A 233 27.57 13.53 -5.41
CA VAL A 233 26.98 12.83 -6.56
C VAL A 233 25.79 13.65 -7.07
N ALA A 234 25.57 13.66 -8.38
CA ALA A 234 24.41 14.35 -8.95
C ALA A 234 23.10 13.77 -8.38
N PRO A 235 22.12 14.61 -7.97
CA PRO A 235 20.92 14.15 -7.25
C PRO A 235 20.18 12.99 -7.93
N GLU A 236 20.09 13.00 -9.26
CA GLU A 236 19.43 11.96 -10.07
C GLU A 236 20.07 10.57 -9.96
N ASN A 237 21.30 10.48 -9.45
CA ASN A 237 22.05 9.24 -9.26
C ASN A 237 22.14 8.81 -7.78
N LEU A 238 21.65 9.61 -6.82
CA LEU A 238 21.79 9.31 -5.39
C LEU A 238 21.08 8.02 -4.95
N TRP A 239 20.03 7.60 -5.65
CA TRP A 239 19.37 6.33 -5.39
C TRP A 239 20.25 5.11 -5.72
N GLN A 240 21.29 5.26 -6.54
CA GLN A 240 22.22 4.18 -6.97
C GLN A 240 23.33 3.91 -5.94
N VAL A 241 22.98 3.87 -4.65
CA VAL A 241 23.95 3.78 -3.55
C VAL A 241 24.84 2.54 -3.64
N LYS A 242 24.28 1.36 -3.95
CA LYS A 242 25.05 0.11 -4.07
C LYS A 242 26.09 0.17 -5.21
N PRO A 243 25.77 0.63 -6.43
CA PRO A 243 26.77 0.95 -7.45
C PRO A 243 27.84 1.97 -6.99
N ILE A 244 27.45 3.03 -6.29
CA ILE A 244 28.38 4.06 -5.78
C ILE A 244 29.36 3.44 -4.76
N LEU A 245 28.86 2.63 -3.82
CA LEU A 245 29.67 1.88 -2.85
C LEU A 245 30.74 1.04 -3.55
N PHE A 246 30.36 0.28 -4.58
CA PHE A 246 31.29 -0.54 -5.32
C PHE A 246 32.29 0.26 -6.14
N ALA A 247 31.89 1.41 -6.71
CA ALA A 247 32.82 2.29 -7.38
C ALA A 247 33.92 2.80 -6.42
N GLN A 248 33.55 3.12 -5.18
CA GLN A 248 34.49 3.54 -4.14
C GLN A 248 35.40 2.38 -3.68
N MET A 249 34.84 1.20 -3.41
CA MET A 249 35.63 0.02 -3.04
C MET A 249 36.62 -0.40 -4.14
N LYS A 250 36.24 -0.28 -5.41
CA LYS A 250 37.11 -0.64 -6.55
C LYS A 250 38.41 0.15 -6.57
N SER A 251 38.39 1.42 -6.18
CA SER A 251 39.62 2.23 -6.08
C SER A 251 40.58 1.63 -5.05
N GLU A 252 40.05 1.28 -3.87
CA GLU A 252 40.82 0.68 -2.78
C GLU A 252 41.38 -0.69 -3.14
N VAL A 253 40.55 -1.54 -3.76
CA VAL A 253 40.97 -2.87 -4.25
C VAL A 253 42.15 -2.74 -5.22
N ASN A 254 42.09 -1.78 -6.15
CA ASN A 254 43.18 -1.55 -7.10
C ASN A 254 44.47 -1.08 -6.41
N GLU A 255 44.38 -0.16 -5.44
CA GLU A 255 45.53 0.31 -4.66
C GLU A 255 46.17 -0.84 -3.85
N MET A 256 45.35 -1.68 -3.21
CA MET A 256 45.82 -2.84 -2.44
C MET A 256 46.50 -3.89 -3.33
N ILE A 257 45.91 -4.21 -4.49
CA ILE A 257 46.50 -5.16 -5.45
C ILE A 257 47.84 -4.62 -6.00
N GLN A 258 47.95 -3.31 -6.26
CA GLN A 258 49.21 -2.71 -6.69
C GLN A 258 50.29 -2.79 -5.61
N ARG A 259 49.93 -2.63 -4.33
CA ARG A 259 50.89 -2.63 -3.21
C ARG A 259 51.33 -4.02 -2.78
N PHE A 260 50.42 -4.99 -2.70
CA PHE A 260 50.68 -6.33 -2.13
C PHE A 260 50.75 -7.45 -3.17
N GLY A 261 50.35 -7.18 -4.42
CA GLY A 261 50.32 -8.17 -5.49
C GLY A 261 49.15 -9.17 -5.37
N GLN A 262 48.96 -9.99 -6.39
CA GLN A 262 47.89 -11.00 -6.44
C GLN A 262 48.24 -12.29 -5.66
N GLU A 263 49.52 -12.50 -5.34
CA GLU A 263 50.00 -13.71 -4.67
C GLU A 263 49.85 -13.65 -3.13
N ASN A 264 49.66 -12.45 -2.57
CA ASN A 264 49.43 -12.23 -1.14
C ASN A 264 48.41 -11.09 -0.92
N PRO A 265 47.13 -11.28 -1.31
CA PRO A 265 46.11 -10.25 -1.15
C PRO A 265 45.73 -10.07 0.34
N PRO A 266 45.42 -8.84 0.79
CA PRO A 266 44.82 -8.59 2.10
C PRO A 266 43.50 -9.35 2.28
N PRO A 267 43.11 -9.82 3.47
CA PRO A 267 41.91 -10.63 3.66
C PRO A 267 40.62 -10.00 3.10
N PRO A 268 39.63 -10.81 2.64
CA PRO A 268 38.40 -10.30 2.02
C PRO A 268 37.69 -9.22 2.85
N ALA A 269 37.55 -9.44 4.16
CA ALA A 269 36.92 -8.51 5.09
C ALA A 269 37.57 -7.12 5.11
N GLN A 270 38.85 -7.02 4.74
CA GLN A 270 39.57 -5.77 4.60
C GLN A 270 39.50 -5.19 3.18
N VAL A 271 39.53 -6.03 2.15
CA VAL A 271 39.48 -5.58 0.74
C VAL A 271 38.13 -4.97 0.38
N PHE A 272 37.02 -5.54 0.86
CA PHE A 272 35.68 -5.02 0.59
C PHE A 272 35.30 -3.91 1.58
N THR A 273 36.16 -2.90 1.71
CA THR A 273 35.93 -1.72 2.54
C THR A 273 36.19 -0.42 1.79
N VAL A 274 35.39 0.61 2.09
CA VAL A 274 35.56 1.96 1.54
C VAL A 274 36.82 2.62 2.08
N LYS A 275 37.33 3.62 1.36
CA LYS A 275 38.41 4.47 1.85
C LYS A 275 37.90 5.33 3.01
N ASN A 276 38.73 5.55 4.03
CA ASN A 276 38.44 6.58 5.02
C ASN A 276 38.75 7.96 4.43
N ALA A 277 37.71 8.65 3.97
CA ALA A 277 37.73 9.98 3.40
C ALA A 277 36.51 10.78 3.90
N PRO A 278 36.45 11.14 5.21
CA PRO A 278 35.38 11.97 5.75
C PRO A 278 35.48 13.41 5.23
N GLY A 279 34.35 14.10 5.20
CA GLY A 279 34.25 15.48 4.73
C GLY A 279 32.80 15.87 4.42
N ASP A 280 32.63 16.98 3.71
CA ASP A 280 31.34 17.44 3.22
C ASP A 280 30.92 16.68 1.96
N GLY A 281 29.61 16.57 1.75
CA GLY A 281 29.07 15.88 0.60
C GLY A 281 27.56 15.87 0.61
N ASN A 282 26.99 15.12 -0.33
CA ASN A 282 25.56 14.80 -0.32
C ASN A 282 25.31 13.29 -0.31
N ILE A 283 26.37 12.50 -0.15
CA ILE A 283 26.32 11.08 0.19
C ILE A 283 27.48 10.76 1.14
N HIS A 284 27.16 10.07 2.22
CA HIS A 284 28.10 9.61 3.23
C HIS A 284 27.89 8.11 3.44
N LEU A 285 28.94 7.32 3.27
CA LEU A 285 28.96 5.89 3.56
C LEU A 285 29.74 5.67 4.86
N ILE A 286 29.11 5.06 5.85
CA ILE A 286 29.69 4.75 7.16
C ILE A 286 29.72 3.22 7.28
N GLN A 287 30.91 2.64 7.16
CA GLN A 287 31.12 1.20 7.13
C GLN A 287 31.75 0.69 8.43
N LYS A 288 31.17 -0.38 8.98
CA LYS A 288 31.67 -1.15 10.11
C LYS A 288 31.87 -2.60 9.67
N VAL A 289 32.89 -3.27 10.19
CA VAL A 289 33.16 -4.69 9.93
C VAL A 289 33.26 -5.43 11.26
N PHE A 290 32.31 -6.31 11.53
CA PHE A 290 32.23 -7.06 12.78
C PHE A 290 32.69 -8.50 12.60
N LYS A 291 33.09 -9.13 13.70
CA LYS A 291 33.33 -10.56 13.83
C LYS A 291 32.27 -11.12 14.79
N GLY A 292 31.38 -11.96 14.27
CA GLY A 292 30.32 -12.55 15.08
C GLY A 292 29.14 -11.60 15.32
N ALA A 293 28.53 -11.70 16.51
CA ALA A 293 27.37 -10.88 16.88
C ALA A 293 27.75 -9.42 17.09
N PHE A 294 26.85 -8.50 16.74
CA PHE A 294 27.08 -7.06 16.87
C PHE A 294 25.81 -6.28 17.16
N GLU A 295 25.97 -5.09 17.73
CA GLU A 295 24.92 -4.11 17.96
C GLU A 295 25.45 -2.69 17.77
N PHE A 296 24.67 -1.78 17.18
CA PHE A 296 24.95 -0.34 17.23
C PHE A 296 23.66 0.45 16.96
N ASP A 297 23.71 1.76 17.27
CA ASP A 297 22.58 2.65 17.10
C ASP A 297 22.85 3.71 16.02
N ILE A 298 21.78 4.13 15.35
CA ILE A 298 21.73 5.28 14.44
C ILE A 298 20.72 6.26 15.04
N LEU A 299 21.16 7.44 15.44
CA LEU A 299 20.34 8.42 16.17
C LEU A 299 20.22 9.70 15.33
N PHE A 300 19.05 9.92 14.73
CA PHE A 300 18.73 11.20 14.08
C PHE A 300 18.09 12.14 15.10
N ASN A 301 18.68 13.32 15.24
CA ASN A 301 18.24 14.35 16.16
C ASN A 301 17.87 15.63 15.41
N SER A 302 16.59 16.04 15.51
CA SER A 302 16.19 17.38 15.06
C SER A 302 16.77 18.44 16.00
N GLY A 303 17.42 19.46 15.43
CA GLY A 303 17.97 20.59 16.18
C GLY A 303 16.89 21.48 16.80
N SER A 304 15.64 21.34 16.38
CA SER A 304 14.50 22.00 17.01
C SER A 304 13.93 21.25 18.22
N SER A 305 14.32 19.99 18.44
CA SER A 305 13.88 19.19 19.58
C SER A 305 14.66 19.60 20.84
N PRO A 306 13.99 19.83 21.98
CA PRO A 306 14.66 20.20 23.23
C PRO A 306 15.49 19.05 23.80
N ASP A 307 15.05 17.80 23.57
CA ASP A 307 15.66 16.59 24.10
C ASP A 307 16.15 15.71 22.94
N PRO A 308 17.47 15.49 22.80
CA PRO A 308 18.01 14.58 21.81
C PRO A 308 17.80 13.12 22.24
N VAL A 309 17.57 12.25 21.27
CA VAL A 309 17.48 10.80 21.44
C VAL A 309 18.87 10.24 21.70
N THR A 310 18.96 9.38 22.72
CA THR A 310 20.17 8.67 23.13
C THR A 310 19.93 7.15 23.10
N SER A 311 20.99 6.35 23.17
CA SER A 311 20.88 4.87 23.25
C SER A 311 20.09 4.36 24.45
N ASP A 312 20.18 5.05 25.59
CA ASP A 312 19.39 4.72 26.79
C ASP A 312 17.91 5.01 26.54
N LYS A 313 17.61 6.19 25.99
CA LYS A 313 16.23 6.57 25.65
C LYS A 313 15.63 5.64 24.61
N LEU A 314 16.41 5.24 23.60
CA LEU A 314 16.00 4.26 22.60
C LEU A 314 15.59 2.94 23.25
N THR A 315 16.35 2.44 24.23
CA THR A 315 16.03 1.19 24.94
C THR A 315 14.67 1.26 25.65
N GLU A 316 14.36 2.38 26.29
CA GLU A 316 13.06 2.62 26.93
C GLU A 316 11.93 2.66 25.89
N GLU A 317 12.12 3.40 24.80
CA GLU A 317 11.10 3.62 23.79
C GLU A 317 10.82 2.37 22.95
N ILE A 318 11.80 1.49 22.71
CA ILE A 318 11.58 0.17 22.08
C ILE A 318 10.57 -0.64 22.89
N SER A 319 10.79 -0.73 24.20
CA SER A 319 9.89 -1.47 25.10
C SER A 319 8.48 -0.85 25.13
N SER A 320 8.41 0.49 25.17
CA SER A 320 7.16 1.25 25.12
C SER A 320 6.41 1.06 23.81
N ALA A 321 7.11 1.02 22.67
CA ALA A 321 6.53 0.82 21.35
C ALA A 321 5.88 -0.55 21.24
N SER A 322 6.62 -1.62 21.56
CA SER A 322 6.13 -3.00 21.53
C SER A 322 4.87 -3.18 22.38
N GLN A 323 4.92 -2.73 23.64
CA GLN A 323 3.77 -2.81 24.53
C GLN A 323 2.55 -2.07 23.96
N SER A 324 2.74 -0.83 23.53
CA SER A 324 1.63 -0.02 23.00
C SER A 324 1.04 -0.57 21.70
N PHE A 325 1.87 -1.15 20.83
CA PHE A 325 1.41 -1.80 19.62
C PHE A 325 0.54 -3.02 19.96
N SER A 326 1.03 -3.90 20.84
CA SER A 326 0.30 -5.11 21.22
C SER A 326 -1.03 -4.78 21.89
N GLU A 327 -1.04 -3.85 22.86
CA GLU A 327 -2.27 -3.43 23.56
C GLU A 327 -3.29 -2.83 22.59
N ARG A 328 -2.84 -2.02 21.63
CA ARG A 328 -3.72 -1.45 20.60
C ARG A 328 -4.24 -2.54 19.67
N PHE A 329 -3.39 -3.45 19.23
CA PHE A 329 -3.77 -4.54 18.33
C PHE A 329 -4.88 -5.40 18.92
N ASP A 330 -4.72 -5.79 20.18
CA ASP A 330 -5.70 -6.62 20.90
C ASP A 330 -7.05 -5.88 21.12
N LYS A 331 -7.04 -4.53 21.08
CA LYS A 331 -8.25 -3.69 21.17
C LYS A 331 -8.93 -3.50 19.81
N VAL A 332 -8.16 -3.33 18.74
CA VAL A 332 -8.68 -2.83 17.45
C VAL A 332 -8.90 -3.95 16.43
N LEU A 333 -7.95 -4.88 16.30
CA LEU A 333 -7.99 -5.97 15.33
C LEU A 333 -7.76 -7.37 15.96
N PRO A 334 -8.37 -7.69 17.13
CA PRO A 334 -8.16 -8.99 17.74
C PRO A 334 -8.72 -10.12 16.84
N PRO A 335 -7.94 -11.18 16.58
CA PRO A 335 -8.46 -12.37 15.91
C PRO A 335 -9.67 -12.94 16.64
N GLN A 336 -10.75 -13.18 15.90
CA GLN A 336 -11.98 -13.76 16.44
C GLN A 336 -12.00 -15.28 16.26
N SER A 337 -12.90 -15.95 16.98
CA SER A 337 -13.09 -17.41 16.87
C SER A 337 -13.24 -17.82 15.40
N PRO A 338 -12.59 -18.91 14.93
CA PRO A 338 -11.80 -19.88 15.71
C PRO A 338 -10.30 -19.52 15.89
N PHE A 339 -9.85 -18.33 15.49
CA PHE A 339 -8.42 -17.98 15.36
C PHE A 339 -7.79 -17.36 16.61
N LYS A 340 -8.24 -17.75 17.82
CA LYS A 340 -7.84 -17.10 19.08
C LYS A 340 -6.50 -17.58 19.68
N THR A 341 -5.75 -18.42 18.97
CA THR A 341 -4.47 -18.94 19.47
C THR A 341 -3.36 -17.90 19.33
N ALA A 342 -2.30 -18.02 20.15
CA ALA A 342 -1.15 -17.12 20.09
C ALA A 342 -0.50 -17.06 18.69
N GLU A 343 -0.35 -18.20 18.00
CA GLU A 343 0.25 -18.22 16.65
C GLU A 343 -0.54 -17.40 15.61
N TYR A 344 -1.88 -17.36 15.71
CA TYR A 344 -2.71 -16.52 14.84
C TYR A 344 -2.61 -15.04 15.21
N SER A 345 -2.45 -14.72 16.50
CA SER A 345 -2.22 -13.34 16.94
C SER A 345 -0.89 -12.82 16.42
N GLU A 346 0.19 -13.60 16.54
CA GLU A 346 1.51 -13.30 15.99
C GLU A 346 1.46 -13.11 14.47
N PHE A 347 0.86 -14.07 13.75
CA PHE A 347 0.66 -13.97 12.31
C PHE A 347 -0.13 -12.73 11.91
N SER A 348 -1.23 -12.42 12.60
CA SER A 348 -2.07 -11.26 12.29
C SER A 348 -1.33 -9.93 12.54
N LYS A 349 -0.55 -9.85 13.62
CA LYS A 349 0.34 -8.71 13.92
C LYS A 349 1.39 -8.53 12.83
N ALA A 350 2.06 -9.60 12.39
CA ALA A 350 3.06 -9.54 11.33
C ALA A 350 2.44 -9.12 9.99
N MET A 351 1.26 -9.62 9.63
CA MET A 351 0.57 -9.23 8.38
C MET A 351 0.20 -7.74 8.37
N LEU A 352 -0.38 -7.23 9.46
CA LEU A 352 -0.69 -5.79 9.58
C LEU A 352 0.58 -4.94 9.55
N SER A 353 1.60 -5.35 10.30
CA SER A 353 2.86 -4.62 10.42
C SER A 353 3.60 -4.53 9.09
N ASN A 354 3.58 -5.61 8.28
CA ASN A 354 4.19 -5.60 6.95
C ASN A 354 3.39 -4.82 5.91
N LEU A 355 2.07 -4.75 6.03
CA LEU A 355 1.25 -3.86 5.21
C LEU A 355 1.61 -2.39 5.49
N ILE A 356 1.60 -2.00 6.77
CA ILE A 356 1.92 -0.63 7.20
C ILE A 356 3.40 -0.30 6.92
N GLY A 357 4.30 -1.24 7.19
CA GLY A 357 5.73 -1.11 6.91
C GLY A 357 6.09 -1.15 5.42
N GLY A 358 5.12 -1.46 4.56
CA GLY A 358 5.22 -1.30 3.11
C GLY A 358 4.86 0.10 2.61
N ILE A 359 4.25 0.95 3.45
CA ILE A 359 3.90 2.32 3.08
C ILE A 359 5.16 3.10 2.70
N GLY A 360 5.13 3.70 1.51
CA GLY A 360 6.23 4.47 0.94
C GLY A 360 5.85 5.92 0.64
N PHE A 361 6.87 6.75 0.47
CA PHE A 361 6.76 8.11 -0.04
C PHE A 361 7.60 8.25 -1.30
N PHE A 362 6.91 8.49 -2.41
CA PHE A 362 7.46 8.54 -3.76
C PHE A 362 7.39 9.95 -4.31
N HIS A 363 8.46 10.39 -4.97
CA HIS A 363 8.57 11.70 -5.59
C HIS A 363 9.24 11.55 -6.95
N GLY A 364 8.68 12.20 -7.98
CA GLY A 364 9.32 12.31 -9.29
C GLY A 364 8.32 12.41 -10.44
N ASP A 365 8.85 12.38 -11.65
CA ASP A 365 8.03 12.40 -12.87
C ASP A 365 7.50 11.00 -13.21
N ASP A 366 6.29 10.98 -13.75
CA ASP A 366 5.65 9.83 -14.40
C ASP A 366 5.85 9.90 -15.93
N VAL A 367 5.50 8.82 -16.65
CA VAL A 367 5.59 8.74 -18.12
C VAL A 367 4.19 8.53 -18.71
N VAL A 368 3.67 9.53 -19.42
CA VAL A 368 2.28 9.53 -19.93
C VAL A 368 2.27 9.76 -21.44
N ASP A 369 1.42 9.04 -22.17
CA ASP A 369 1.10 9.36 -23.56
C ASP A 369 -0.25 10.09 -23.67
N ARG A 370 -0.19 11.36 -24.10
CA ARG A 370 -1.37 12.22 -24.34
C ARG A 370 -1.66 12.47 -25.82
N SER A 371 -1.08 11.69 -26.73
CA SER A 371 -1.23 11.87 -28.18
C SER A 371 -2.67 11.76 -28.69
N ALA A 372 -3.58 11.17 -27.88
CA ALA A 372 -5.02 11.06 -28.18
C ALA A 372 -5.28 10.52 -29.60
N ALA A 373 -4.58 9.45 -29.95
CA ALA A 373 -4.74 8.79 -31.25
C ALA A 373 -6.19 8.29 -31.41
N PRO A 374 -6.86 8.54 -32.56
CA PRO A 374 -8.25 8.17 -32.77
C PRO A 374 -8.50 6.66 -32.66
N GLU A 375 -7.48 5.82 -32.87
CA GLU A 375 -7.56 4.38 -32.68
C GLU A 375 -7.91 4.00 -31.22
N TYR A 376 -7.63 4.87 -30.25
CA TYR A 376 -7.98 4.66 -28.84
C TYR A 376 -9.48 4.82 -28.54
N ASP A 377 -10.29 5.31 -29.48
CA ASP A 377 -11.75 5.33 -29.34
C ASP A 377 -12.36 3.92 -29.46
N GLU A 378 -11.62 2.98 -30.09
CA GLU A 378 -11.96 1.55 -30.19
C GLU A 378 -13.36 1.31 -30.82
N GLU A 379 -13.71 2.08 -31.85
CA GLU A 379 -15.03 2.03 -32.51
C GLU A 379 -15.16 0.92 -33.57
N ASN A 380 -14.04 0.46 -34.14
CA ASN A 380 -14.04 -0.52 -35.24
C ASN A 380 -13.81 -1.96 -34.75
N GLU A 381 -14.39 -2.93 -35.43
CA GLU A 381 -13.92 -4.32 -35.32
C GLU A 381 -12.43 -4.40 -35.69
N GLY A 382 -11.65 -5.20 -34.97
CA GLY A 382 -10.19 -5.22 -35.14
C GLY A 382 -9.44 -4.14 -34.35
N PHE A 383 -10.11 -3.31 -33.53
CA PHE A 383 -9.48 -2.20 -32.79
C PHE A 383 -8.23 -2.59 -31.98
N TRP A 384 -8.08 -3.84 -31.55
CA TRP A 384 -6.92 -4.27 -30.78
C TRP A 384 -5.61 -4.20 -31.59
N GLU A 385 -5.68 -4.33 -32.93
CA GLU A 385 -4.53 -4.15 -33.83
C GLU A 385 -4.24 -2.65 -34.03
N GLU A 386 -5.28 -1.86 -34.33
CA GLU A 386 -5.19 -0.40 -34.51
C GLU A 386 -4.62 0.29 -33.25
N THR A 387 -5.11 -0.09 -32.07
CA THR A 387 -4.59 0.43 -30.80
C THR A 387 -3.16 -0.03 -30.51
N ALA A 388 -2.78 -1.24 -30.93
CA ALA A 388 -1.41 -1.72 -30.79
C ALA A 388 -0.45 -0.92 -31.70
N GLU A 389 -0.86 -0.63 -32.94
CA GLU A 389 -0.12 0.25 -33.84
C GLU A 389 -0.01 1.67 -33.29
N ALA A 390 -1.09 2.21 -32.70
CA ALA A 390 -1.08 3.51 -32.03
C ALA A 390 -0.10 3.54 -30.84
N ARG A 391 -0.10 2.52 -29.98
CA ARG A 391 0.88 2.39 -28.89
C ARG A 391 2.32 2.24 -29.39
N ALA A 392 2.55 1.57 -30.52
CA ALA A 392 3.89 1.45 -31.10
C ALA A 392 4.48 2.78 -31.60
N ARG A 393 3.62 3.77 -31.86
CA ARG A 393 3.99 5.14 -32.26
C ARG A 393 3.71 6.18 -31.16
N ALA A 394 3.52 5.72 -29.92
CA ALA A 394 3.28 6.53 -28.74
C ALA A 394 4.34 7.64 -28.60
N GLN A 395 3.91 8.80 -28.10
CA GLN A 395 4.80 9.94 -27.81
C GLN A 395 4.81 10.23 -26.31
N PRO A 396 5.44 9.36 -25.50
CA PRO A 396 5.44 9.52 -24.06
C PRO A 396 6.17 10.80 -23.65
N VAL A 397 5.59 11.52 -22.70
CA VAL A 397 6.16 12.70 -22.06
C VAL A 397 6.37 12.46 -20.57
N LEU A 398 7.36 13.15 -20.00
CA LEU A 398 7.52 13.20 -18.55
C LEU A 398 6.53 14.21 -17.97
N GLU A 399 5.76 13.77 -16.97
CA GLU A 399 4.81 14.63 -16.25
C GLU A 399 5.10 14.63 -14.76
N GLY A 400 5.22 15.83 -14.18
CA GLY A 400 5.50 16.00 -12.78
C GLY A 400 6.39 17.21 -12.48
N PRO A 401 7.05 17.22 -11.31
CA PRO A 401 7.08 16.11 -10.35
C PRO A 401 5.75 15.93 -9.61
N LYS A 402 5.47 14.70 -9.17
CA LYS A 402 4.30 14.33 -8.34
C LYS A 402 4.77 13.70 -7.04
N ASP A 403 3.94 13.79 -6.00
CA ASP A 403 4.15 13.16 -4.70
C ASP A 403 3.08 12.11 -4.43
N LEU A 404 3.49 10.94 -3.95
CA LEU A 404 2.57 9.88 -3.54
C LEU A 404 3.00 9.24 -2.22
N PHE A 405 2.10 9.27 -1.24
CA PHE A 405 2.19 8.53 0.00
C PHE A 405 1.16 7.39 -0.01
N THR A 406 1.62 6.14 -0.06
CA THR A 406 0.77 4.98 -0.39
C THR A 406 1.31 3.67 0.14
N CYS A 407 0.45 2.67 0.33
CA CYS A 407 0.87 1.28 0.48
C CYS A 407 1.43 0.73 -0.85
N VAL A 408 2.12 -0.40 -0.79
CA VAL A 408 2.65 -1.10 -1.97
C VAL A 408 2.23 -2.58 -1.94
N PRO A 409 1.92 -3.22 -3.09
CA PRO A 409 1.50 -4.63 -3.09
C PRO A 409 2.57 -5.59 -2.56
N SER A 410 3.83 -5.34 -2.90
CA SER A 410 4.98 -6.15 -2.49
C SER A 410 6.28 -5.35 -2.55
N ARG A 411 7.01 -5.26 -1.44
CA ARG A 411 8.30 -4.57 -1.35
C ARG A 411 9.36 -5.05 -2.35
N PRO A 412 9.54 -6.37 -2.61
CA PRO A 412 10.59 -6.83 -3.54
C PRO A 412 10.27 -6.63 -5.03
N PHE A 413 8.99 -6.70 -5.42
CA PHE A 413 8.61 -6.76 -6.85
C PHE A 413 7.77 -5.56 -7.30
N PHE A 414 6.86 -5.09 -6.44
CA PHE A 414 5.93 -4.00 -6.71
C PHE A 414 6.09 -2.84 -5.72
N PRO A 415 7.28 -2.25 -5.50
CA PRO A 415 7.45 -1.19 -4.49
C PRO A 415 6.99 0.18 -5.01
N ARG A 416 5.71 0.28 -5.39
CA ARG A 416 5.07 1.48 -5.95
C ARG A 416 3.55 1.40 -5.78
N GLY A 417 2.87 2.53 -6.01
CA GLY A 417 1.42 2.61 -5.88
C GLY A 417 0.69 1.94 -7.06
N PHE A 418 -0.32 1.13 -6.75
CA PHE A 418 -1.29 0.59 -7.69
C PHE A 418 -2.70 0.98 -7.26
N LEU A 419 -3.44 1.63 -8.16
CA LEU A 419 -4.70 2.32 -7.82
C LEU A 419 -5.76 1.36 -7.29
N TRP A 420 -5.92 0.21 -7.94
CA TRP A 420 -6.97 -0.76 -7.59
C TRP A 420 -6.59 -1.59 -6.35
N ASP A 421 -5.30 -1.88 -6.13
CA ASP A 421 -4.81 -2.54 -4.92
C ASP A 421 -5.06 -1.70 -3.67
N GLU A 422 -4.93 -0.38 -3.77
CA GLU A 422 -4.93 0.51 -2.61
C GLU A 422 -6.24 0.47 -1.82
N GLY A 423 -7.39 0.35 -2.50
CA GLY A 423 -8.66 0.19 -1.80
C GLY A 423 -8.70 -1.05 -0.91
N PHE A 424 -8.04 -2.15 -1.31
CA PHE A 424 -7.89 -3.35 -0.47
C PHE A 424 -6.85 -3.15 0.63
N HIS A 425 -5.71 -2.50 0.34
CA HIS A 425 -4.71 -2.16 1.35
C HIS A 425 -5.35 -1.39 2.52
N LEU A 426 -6.23 -0.44 2.20
CA LEU A 426 -6.75 0.48 3.19
C LEU A 426 -7.87 -0.07 4.06
N ILE A 427 -8.47 -1.23 3.77
CA ILE A 427 -9.53 -1.81 4.61
C ILE A 427 -9.04 -2.18 6.02
N PRO A 428 -7.92 -2.90 6.22
CA PRO A 428 -7.37 -3.10 7.56
C PRO A 428 -6.76 -1.81 8.12
N VAL A 429 -6.20 -0.93 7.27
CA VAL A 429 -5.59 0.33 7.72
C VAL A 429 -6.62 1.27 8.32
N ILE A 430 -7.81 1.42 7.74
CA ILE A 430 -8.86 2.32 8.27
C ILE A 430 -9.42 1.83 9.62
N ASP A 431 -9.29 0.55 9.95
CA ASP A 431 -9.58 0.06 11.30
C ASP A 431 -8.45 0.44 12.27
N TRP A 432 -7.20 0.28 11.84
CA TRP A 432 -6.01 0.55 12.63
C TRP A 432 -5.76 2.06 12.87
N ASP A 433 -5.95 2.90 11.85
CA ASP A 433 -5.64 4.32 11.82
C ASP A 433 -6.45 4.99 10.70
N THR A 434 -7.63 5.52 11.06
CA THR A 434 -8.56 6.15 10.13
C THR A 434 -7.93 7.35 9.44
N ASP A 435 -7.26 8.21 10.21
CA ASP A 435 -6.69 9.45 9.70
C ASP A 435 -5.54 9.15 8.73
N LEU A 436 -4.74 8.10 8.96
CA LEU A 436 -3.73 7.62 7.99
C LEU A 436 -4.36 7.13 6.68
N ALA A 437 -5.43 6.32 6.76
CA ALA A 437 -6.09 5.82 5.55
C ALA A 437 -6.62 6.99 4.68
N LEU A 438 -7.19 8.01 5.32
CA LEU A 438 -7.69 9.20 4.63
C LEU A 438 -6.57 10.10 4.06
N GLU A 439 -5.42 10.18 4.72
CA GLU A 439 -4.23 10.84 4.15
C GLU A 439 -3.75 10.14 2.87
N ILE A 440 -3.78 8.81 2.84
CA ILE A 440 -3.41 8.03 1.64
C ILE A 440 -4.44 8.25 0.52
N VAL A 441 -5.75 8.18 0.82
CA VAL A 441 -6.81 8.49 -0.17
C VAL A 441 -6.60 9.88 -0.76
N LYS A 442 -6.34 10.89 0.09
CA LYS A 442 -6.05 12.25 -0.36
C LYS A 442 -4.80 12.31 -1.24
N SER A 443 -3.75 11.57 -0.89
CA SER A 443 -2.54 11.52 -1.70
C SER A 443 -2.79 10.96 -3.10
N TRP A 444 -3.65 9.96 -3.24
CA TRP A 444 -4.06 9.42 -4.55
C TRP A 444 -4.90 10.42 -5.36
N LEU A 445 -5.87 11.08 -4.72
CA LEU A 445 -6.72 12.07 -5.40
C LEU A 445 -5.92 13.28 -5.88
N ASN A 446 -4.80 13.63 -5.22
CA ASN A 446 -3.92 14.71 -5.65
C ASN A 446 -3.13 14.41 -6.95
N LEU A 447 -3.10 13.15 -7.39
CA LEU A 447 -2.46 12.76 -8.66
C LEU A 447 -3.40 12.91 -9.86
N MET A 448 -4.67 13.21 -9.61
CA MET A 448 -5.71 13.32 -10.61
C MET A 448 -5.43 14.48 -11.56
N ASP A 449 -5.59 14.25 -12.85
CA ASP A 449 -5.51 15.32 -13.83
C ASP A 449 -6.81 16.16 -13.92
N GLU A 450 -6.84 17.10 -14.85
CA GLU A 450 -7.96 18.03 -15.02
C GLU A 450 -9.25 17.35 -15.51
N ASP A 451 -9.12 16.21 -16.20
CA ASP A 451 -10.24 15.44 -16.73
C ASP A 451 -10.83 14.47 -15.70
N GLY A 452 -10.06 14.13 -14.66
CA GLY A 452 -10.46 13.21 -13.61
C GLY A 452 -9.77 11.85 -13.68
N TRP A 453 -8.76 11.68 -14.53
CA TRP A 453 -8.00 10.44 -14.63
C TRP A 453 -6.94 10.35 -13.53
N ILE A 454 -6.71 9.13 -13.04
CA ILE A 454 -5.60 8.76 -12.17
C ILE A 454 -4.93 7.55 -12.81
N ALA A 455 -3.61 7.62 -13.04
CA ALA A 455 -2.89 6.49 -13.61
C ALA A 455 -2.96 5.26 -12.70
N ARG A 456 -3.15 4.09 -13.32
CA ARG A 456 -3.31 2.82 -12.59
C ARG A 456 -2.09 2.42 -11.77
N GLU A 457 -0.91 2.76 -12.25
CA GLU A 457 0.36 2.35 -11.69
C GLU A 457 1.26 3.59 -11.64
N GLN A 458 1.72 3.95 -10.44
CA GLN A 458 2.40 5.21 -10.17
C GLN A 458 3.91 5.00 -10.14
N ILE A 459 4.60 5.28 -11.25
CA ILE A 459 6.03 4.98 -11.44
C ILE A 459 6.85 6.27 -11.37
N LEU A 460 6.91 6.86 -10.17
CA LEU A 460 7.46 8.19 -9.96
C LEU A 460 8.99 8.15 -9.83
N GLY A 461 9.70 8.76 -10.81
CA GLY A 461 11.15 8.91 -10.78
C GLY A 461 11.95 7.68 -11.26
N ALA A 462 13.27 7.84 -11.37
CA ALA A 462 14.16 6.83 -11.96
C ALA A 462 14.30 5.58 -11.07
N GLU A 463 14.27 5.73 -9.74
CA GLU A 463 14.35 4.61 -8.80
C GLU A 463 13.17 3.66 -8.98
N ALA A 464 11.94 4.17 -9.03
CA ALA A 464 10.74 3.36 -9.28
C ALA A 464 10.78 2.71 -10.68
N ARG A 465 11.13 3.49 -11.71
CA ARG A 465 11.27 3.00 -13.10
C ARG A 465 12.29 1.87 -13.25
N SER A 466 13.34 1.83 -12.42
CA SER A 466 14.33 0.76 -12.46
C SER A 466 13.77 -0.64 -12.15
N LYS A 467 12.58 -0.71 -11.53
CA LYS A 467 11.87 -1.94 -11.18
C LYS A 467 10.74 -2.29 -12.14
N VAL A 468 10.59 -1.55 -13.25
CA VAL A 468 9.51 -1.77 -14.23
C VAL A 468 10.11 -1.99 -15.62
N PRO A 469 9.71 -3.05 -16.34
CA PRO A 469 10.06 -3.19 -17.74
C PRO A 469 9.60 -1.96 -18.57
N PRO A 470 10.40 -1.47 -19.54
CA PRO A 470 10.07 -0.26 -20.30
C PRO A 470 8.68 -0.27 -20.95
N GLU A 471 8.22 -1.44 -21.40
CA GLU A 471 6.91 -1.64 -22.05
C GLU A 471 5.70 -1.37 -21.14
N PHE A 472 5.87 -1.42 -19.82
CA PHE A 472 4.80 -1.15 -18.84
C PHE A 472 4.93 0.22 -18.17
N THR A 473 5.92 1.03 -18.58
CA THR A 473 6.18 2.31 -17.92
C THR A 473 5.17 3.39 -18.36
N VAL A 474 4.77 3.39 -19.62
CA VAL A 474 3.89 4.42 -20.19
C VAL A 474 2.44 4.23 -19.73
N GLN A 475 1.86 5.28 -19.14
CA GLN A 475 0.47 5.34 -18.72
C GLN A 475 -0.41 6.04 -19.78
N TYR A 476 -1.68 5.63 -19.88
CA TYR A 476 -2.62 6.11 -20.90
C TYR A 476 -3.89 6.69 -20.25
N PRO A 477 -4.25 7.96 -20.50
CA PRO A 477 -5.38 8.63 -19.83
C PRO A 477 -6.79 8.08 -20.08
N HIS A 478 -6.97 7.20 -21.06
CA HIS A 478 -8.24 6.53 -21.36
C HIS A 478 -8.34 5.13 -20.69
N TYR A 479 -7.27 4.66 -20.05
CA TYR A 479 -7.25 3.40 -19.32
C TYR A 479 -7.67 3.60 -17.88
N ALA A 480 -8.76 2.93 -17.51
CA ALA A 480 -9.27 2.89 -16.15
C ALA A 480 -8.72 1.71 -15.34
N ASN A 481 -9.03 1.71 -14.04
CA ASN A 481 -8.90 0.56 -13.17
C ASN A 481 -10.00 0.56 -12.10
N PRO A 482 -10.34 -0.60 -11.51
CA PRO A 482 -11.41 -0.69 -10.53
C PRO A 482 -11.35 0.38 -9.43
N PRO A 483 -12.45 1.11 -9.14
CA PRO A 483 -12.46 2.27 -8.25
C PRO A 483 -12.53 1.86 -6.76
N THR A 484 -11.61 1.00 -6.32
CA THR A 484 -11.65 0.38 -4.98
C THR A 484 -11.48 1.38 -3.84
N LEU A 485 -10.90 2.56 -4.08
CA LEU A 485 -10.85 3.65 -3.09
C LEU A 485 -12.24 4.04 -2.55
N PHE A 486 -13.31 3.87 -3.33
CA PHE A 486 -14.67 4.15 -2.89
C PHE A 486 -15.16 3.18 -1.80
N MET A 487 -14.61 1.97 -1.73
CA MET A 487 -14.89 1.05 -0.62
C MET A 487 -14.40 1.60 0.71
N VAL A 488 -13.25 2.29 0.71
CA VAL A 488 -12.66 2.92 1.90
C VAL A 488 -13.49 4.11 2.33
N LEU A 489 -14.00 4.89 1.38
CA LEU A 489 -14.90 6.02 1.65
C LEU A 489 -16.25 5.55 2.23
N GLU A 490 -16.84 4.46 1.71
CA GLU A 490 -18.03 3.86 2.32
C GLU A 490 -17.74 3.41 3.76
N ALA A 491 -16.61 2.73 3.99
CA ALA A 491 -16.21 2.28 5.33
C ALA A 491 -15.99 3.46 6.29
N PHE A 492 -15.47 4.59 5.80
CA PHE A 492 -15.33 5.81 6.60
C PHE A 492 -16.68 6.41 6.98
N LEU A 493 -17.62 6.50 6.03
CA LEU A 493 -18.98 6.98 6.32
C LEU A 493 -19.70 6.08 7.34
N ASP A 494 -19.58 4.75 7.21
CA ASP A 494 -20.14 3.80 8.17
C ASP A 494 -19.60 4.05 9.60
N LYS A 495 -18.29 4.32 9.72
CA LYS A 495 -17.64 4.65 10.99
C LYS A 495 -18.12 5.99 11.56
N LEU A 496 -18.31 7.02 10.73
CA LEU A 496 -18.85 8.31 11.15
C LEU A 496 -20.31 8.21 11.62
N GLU A 497 -21.14 7.44 10.93
CA GLU A 497 -22.52 7.20 11.32
C GLU A 497 -22.59 6.46 12.67
N ALA A 498 -21.74 5.43 12.84
CA ALA A 498 -21.63 4.69 14.09
C ALA A 498 -21.14 5.56 15.26
N SER A 499 -20.22 6.51 15.02
CA SER A 499 -19.73 7.41 16.07
C SER A 499 -20.77 8.44 16.51
N LYS A 500 -21.61 8.94 15.58
CA LYS A 500 -22.74 9.83 15.89
C LYS A 500 -23.78 9.17 16.80
N GLY A 501 -24.02 7.87 16.63
CA GLY A 501 -24.96 7.08 17.45
C GLY A 501 -24.46 6.77 18.86
N ALA A 502 -23.16 6.86 19.11
CA ALA A 502 -22.51 6.49 20.37
C ALA A 502 -22.37 7.68 21.36
N SER A 503 -23.32 8.62 21.36
CA SER A 503 -23.23 9.85 22.16
C SER A 503 -23.01 9.56 23.66
N SER A 504 -21.91 10.10 24.20
CA SER A 504 -21.67 10.32 25.64
C SER A 504 -21.46 9.10 26.56
N GLN A 505 -20.76 8.05 26.11
CA GLN A 505 -20.09 7.12 27.04
C GLN A 505 -18.57 7.16 26.88
N THR A 506 -17.93 7.94 27.76
CA THR A 506 -16.56 7.76 28.27
C THR A 506 -15.56 7.16 27.29
N ILE A 507 -15.09 7.96 26.33
CA ILE A 507 -13.75 7.78 25.78
C ILE A 507 -12.80 8.31 26.87
N GLY A 508 -12.54 7.49 27.90
CA GLY A 508 -11.60 7.82 28.96
C GLY A 508 -10.20 8.05 28.38
N ASP A 509 -9.51 9.06 28.90
CA ASP A 509 -8.10 9.44 28.71
C ASP A 509 -7.32 8.55 27.73
N GLN A 510 -7.63 8.67 26.43
CA GLN A 510 -6.89 7.98 25.37
C GLN A 510 -5.61 8.78 25.13
N GLY A 511 -4.45 8.12 25.16
CA GLY A 511 -3.16 8.78 24.93
C GLY A 511 -3.17 9.59 23.62
N ALA A 512 -2.37 10.66 23.55
CA ALA A 512 -2.39 11.64 22.45
C ALA A 512 -2.33 11.02 21.04
N LEU A 513 -1.60 9.90 20.86
CA LEU A 513 -1.53 9.16 19.59
C LEU A 513 -2.85 8.47 19.23
N ASP A 514 -3.57 7.89 20.19
CA ASP A 514 -4.86 7.25 19.94
C ASP A 514 -5.93 8.27 19.52
N GLY A 515 -5.90 9.48 20.09
CA GLY A 515 -6.73 10.59 19.64
C GLY A 515 -6.45 11.00 18.19
N MET A 516 -5.17 11.04 17.79
CA MET A 516 -4.74 11.46 16.45
C MET A 516 -5.11 10.46 15.34
N ARG A 517 -5.25 9.17 15.65
CA ARG A 517 -5.59 8.12 14.67
C ARG A 517 -7.07 8.14 14.24
N MET A 518 -7.90 8.85 14.99
CA MET A 518 -9.35 8.84 14.84
C MET A 518 -9.92 10.26 14.98
N THR A 519 -9.13 11.29 14.68
CA THR A 519 -9.52 12.68 14.93
C THR A 519 -10.78 13.03 14.17
N TYR A 520 -10.87 12.58 12.90
CA TYR A 520 -12.04 12.78 12.06
C TYR A 520 -13.30 12.08 12.59
N LEU A 521 -13.15 11.00 13.35
CA LEU A 521 -14.26 10.27 13.98
C LEU A 521 -14.68 10.88 15.33
N GLN A 522 -13.71 11.39 16.10
CA GLN A 522 -13.93 12.00 17.41
C GLN A 522 -14.45 13.44 17.31
N LYS A 523 -14.12 14.15 16.22
CA LYS A 523 -14.56 15.51 15.90
C LYS A 523 -15.29 15.49 14.55
N PRO A 524 -16.59 15.15 14.53
CA PRO A 524 -17.35 14.95 13.29
C PRO A 524 -17.30 16.13 12.32
N GLU A 525 -17.12 17.36 12.82
CA GLU A 525 -17.01 18.59 12.02
C GLU A 525 -15.74 18.57 11.15
N LEU A 526 -14.63 18.02 11.65
CA LEU A 526 -13.42 17.83 10.87
C LEU A 526 -13.58 16.71 9.84
N GLY A 527 -14.26 15.62 10.19
CA GLY A 527 -14.58 14.55 9.25
C GLY A 527 -15.48 15.03 8.12
N GLU A 528 -16.45 15.88 8.43
CA GLU A 528 -17.31 16.53 7.45
C GLU A 528 -16.53 17.49 6.55
N ALA A 529 -15.69 18.35 7.13
CA ALA A 529 -14.82 19.25 6.38
C ALA A 529 -13.89 18.49 5.42
N PHE A 530 -13.32 17.35 5.86
CA PHE A 530 -12.50 16.48 5.02
C PHE A 530 -13.30 15.98 3.81
N ILE A 531 -14.48 15.38 4.01
CA ILE A 531 -15.29 14.83 2.92
C ILE A 531 -15.75 15.93 1.96
N ARG A 532 -16.20 17.08 2.47
CA ARG A 532 -16.53 18.26 1.66
C ARG A 532 -15.35 18.70 0.79
N SER A 533 -14.13 18.66 1.33
CA SER A 533 -12.93 19.09 0.60
C SER A 533 -12.57 18.19 -0.59
N ILE A 534 -12.85 16.89 -0.50
CA ILE A 534 -12.52 15.92 -1.56
C ILE A 534 -13.70 15.62 -2.49
N TYR A 535 -14.94 15.96 -2.11
CA TYR A 535 -16.15 15.67 -2.89
C TYR A 535 -16.08 16.13 -4.36
N PRO A 536 -15.59 17.35 -4.69
CA PRO A 536 -15.46 17.77 -6.08
C PRO A 536 -14.51 16.88 -6.91
N LEU A 537 -13.44 16.38 -6.29
CA LEU A 537 -12.48 15.47 -6.93
C LEU A 537 -13.12 14.11 -7.19
N LEU A 538 -13.85 13.57 -6.21
CA LEU A 538 -14.58 12.31 -6.35
C LEU A 538 -15.63 12.38 -7.47
N LYS A 539 -16.39 13.48 -7.52
CA LYS A 539 -17.38 13.74 -8.57
C LYS A 539 -16.72 13.81 -9.95
N ARG A 540 -15.58 14.50 -10.07
CA ARG A 540 -14.80 14.56 -11.32
C ARG A 540 -14.35 13.17 -11.77
N HIS A 541 -13.75 12.39 -10.87
CA HIS A 541 -13.31 11.02 -11.18
C HIS A 541 -14.48 10.11 -11.58
N TYR A 542 -15.61 10.21 -10.89
CA TYR A 542 -16.83 9.47 -11.24
C TYR A 542 -17.30 9.77 -12.67
N PHE A 543 -17.42 11.05 -13.04
CA PHE A 543 -17.88 11.42 -14.37
C PHE A 543 -16.85 11.13 -15.47
N TRP A 544 -15.55 11.21 -15.16
CA TRP A 544 -14.50 10.70 -16.03
C TRP A 544 -14.72 9.21 -16.34
N TYR A 545 -14.93 8.41 -15.31
CA TYR A 545 -15.15 6.96 -15.43
C TYR A 545 -16.39 6.66 -16.27
N ARG A 546 -17.51 7.32 -15.92
CA ARG A 546 -18.79 7.15 -16.61
C ARG A 546 -18.75 7.57 -18.08
N THR A 547 -17.91 8.54 -18.42
CA THR A 547 -17.76 9.03 -19.80
C THR A 547 -16.83 8.13 -20.61
N THR A 548 -15.63 7.83 -20.09
CA THR A 548 -14.58 7.14 -20.83
C THR A 548 -14.83 5.64 -20.98
N GLN A 549 -15.51 5.01 -20.02
CA GLN A 549 -15.74 3.57 -20.02
C GLN A 549 -17.15 3.18 -20.50
N LYS A 550 -17.84 4.09 -21.18
CA LYS A 550 -19.21 3.88 -21.67
C LYS A 550 -19.25 2.76 -22.73
N GLY A 551 -20.22 1.86 -22.59
CA GLY A 551 -20.52 0.81 -23.55
C GLY A 551 -21.60 1.25 -24.56
N ASP A 552 -21.64 0.59 -25.72
CA ASP A 552 -22.64 0.85 -26.73
C ASP A 552 -23.86 -0.07 -26.56
N ILE A 553 -25.03 0.53 -26.37
CA ILE A 553 -26.32 -0.15 -26.34
C ILE A 553 -27.09 0.09 -27.63
N LYS A 554 -26.94 1.27 -28.25
CA LYS A 554 -27.90 1.79 -29.23
C LYS A 554 -27.66 1.28 -30.64
N SER A 555 -26.44 0.85 -30.93
CA SER A 555 -26.08 0.33 -32.25
C SER A 555 -26.50 -1.13 -32.45
N TYR A 556 -26.96 -1.81 -31.39
CA TYR A 556 -27.28 -3.24 -31.40
C TYR A 556 -28.67 -3.51 -30.81
N ASP A 557 -29.25 -4.68 -31.11
CA ASP A 557 -30.57 -5.08 -30.62
C ASP A 557 -30.51 -5.52 -29.15
N ARG A 558 -30.46 -4.54 -28.24
CA ARG A 558 -30.39 -4.74 -26.79
C ARG A 558 -31.60 -4.12 -26.10
N GLU A 559 -32.32 -4.95 -25.34
CA GLU A 559 -33.36 -4.47 -24.43
C GLU A 559 -32.75 -4.18 -23.06
N ALA A 560 -32.86 -2.94 -22.60
CA ALA A 560 -32.38 -2.52 -21.28
C ALA A 560 -33.27 -1.43 -20.71
N PHE A 561 -33.44 -1.42 -19.38
CA PHE A 561 -34.16 -0.38 -18.67
C PHE A 561 -33.62 1.03 -18.97
N SER A 562 -32.30 1.18 -19.07
CA SER A 562 -31.64 2.43 -19.47
C SER A 562 -30.77 2.25 -20.71
N THR A 563 -30.94 3.12 -21.70
CA THR A 563 -30.08 3.18 -22.91
C THR A 563 -28.78 3.97 -22.68
N ARG A 564 -28.43 4.27 -21.42
CA ARG A 564 -27.25 5.04 -21.04
C ARG A 564 -26.30 4.31 -20.09
N GLU A 565 -26.79 3.32 -19.34
CA GLU A 565 -26.00 2.63 -18.31
C GLU A 565 -25.54 1.26 -18.80
N ALA A 566 -24.50 1.25 -19.62
CA ALA A 566 -23.72 0.05 -19.89
C ALA A 566 -22.27 0.46 -20.08
N TYR A 567 -21.35 -0.46 -19.80
CA TYR A 567 -19.94 -0.12 -19.65
C TYR A 567 -19.04 -1.18 -20.26
N ARG A 568 -17.93 -0.73 -20.86
CA ARG A 568 -16.91 -1.57 -21.49
C ARG A 568 -15.53 -1.07 -21.11
N TRP A 569 -14.66 -2.01 -20.72
CA TRP A 569 -13.26 -1.74 -20.42
C TRP A 569 -12.52 -1.35 -21.71
N ARG A 570 -11.85 -0.20 -21.68
CA ARG A 570 -10.92 0.22 -22.74
C ARG A 570 -9.54 -0.39 -22.56
N GLY A 571 -8.78 -0.48 -23.64
CA GLY A 571 -7.38 -0.94 -23.62
C GLY A 571 -7.20 -2.45 -23.64
N ARG A 572 -8.23 -3.23 -24.00
CA ARG A 572 -8.07 -4.68 -24.09
C ARG A 572 -7.27 -5.10 -25.32
N SER A 573 -6.53 -6.19 -25.16
CA SER A 573 -5.95 -6.95 -26.26
C SER A 573 -6.79 -8.20 -26.53
N VAL A 574 -6.31 -9.07 -27.42
CA VAL A 574 -6.92 -10.39 -27.67
C VAL A 574 -6.93 -11.22 -26.39
N GLN A 575 -5.82 -11.27 -25.65
CA GLN A 575 -5.67 -12.20 -24.53
C GLN A 575 -5.84 -11.56 -23.15
N HIS A 576 -5.83 -10.22 -23.07
CA HIS A 576 -5.78 -9.52 -21.78
C HIS A 576 -6.65 -8.26 -21.69
N ILE A 577 -7.21 -8.00 -20.50
CA ILE A 577 -7.83 -6.72 -20.11
C ILE A 577 -7.16 -6.19 -18.84
N LEU A 578 -5.96 -5.59 -18.98
CA LEU A 578 -5.17 -5.07 -17.84
C LEU A 578 -5.91 -3.99 -17.03
N THR A 579 -6.81 -3.26 -17.69
CA THR A 579 -7.65 -2.22 -17.09
C THR A 579 -8.74 -2.78 -16.18
N SER A 580 -9.10 -4.06 -16.27
CA SER A 580 -10.03 -4.67 -15.32
C SER A 580 -9.38 -5.09 -14.01
N GLY A 581 -8.04 -5.18 -13.97
CA GLY A 581 -7.27 -5.76 -12.86
C GLY A 581 -7.30 -7.30 -12.82
N LEU A 582 -7.99 -7.94 -13.77
CA LEU A 582 -8.09 -9.40 -13.91
C LEU A 582 -7.53 -9.82 -15.27
N ASP A 583 -6.24 -9.58 -15.44
CA ASP A 583 -5.53 -9.48 -16.72
C ASP A 583 -5.90 -10.57 -17.75
N ASP A 584 -5.72 -11.84 -17.43
CA ASP A 584 -5.93 -12.97 -18.36
C ASP A 584 -7.26 -13.71 -18.15
N TYR A 585 -8.20 -13.16 -17.34
CA TYR A 585 -9.52 -13.75 -17.18
C TYR A 585 -10.18 -13.89 -18.58
N PRO A 586 -10.81 -15.03 -18.92
CA PRO A 586 -11.39 -15.22 -20.25
C PRO A 586 -12.57 -14.27 -20.49
N ARG A 587 -12.56 -13.61 -21.66
CA ARG A 587 -13.50 -12.56 -22.09
C ARG A 587 -13.99 -12.88 -23.50
N PRO A 588 -15.03 -12.20 -24.02
CA PRO A 588 -15.52 -12.43 -25.39
C PRO A 588 -14.40 -12.49 -26.44
N GLN A 589 -14.53 -13.44 -27.38
CA GLN A 589 -13.60 -13.66 -28.48
C GLN A 589 -14.34 -13.81 -29.82
N PRO A 590 -13.87 -13.15 -30.90
CA PRO A 590 -12.84 -12.12 -30.90
C PRO A 590 -13.27 -10.86 -30.12
N PRO A 591 -12.34 -9.95 -29.75
CA PRO A 591 -12.72 -8.69 -29.13
C PRO A 591 -13.67 -7.88 -30.03
N HIS A 592 -14.67 -7.22 -29.45
CA HIS A 592 -15.68 -6.48 -30.21
C HIS A 592 -16.02 -5.11 -29.57
N PRO A 593 -16.19 -4.02 -30.35
CA PRO A 593 -16.55 -2.69 -29.81
C PRO A 593 -17.85 -2.68 -28.99
N GLY A 594 -18.79 -3.56 -29.36
CA GLY A 594 -20.07 -3.77 -28.70
C GLY A 594 -20.04 -4.60 -27.42
N GLU A 595 -18.88 -5.01 -26.91
CA GLU A 595 -18.80 -5.71 -25.63
C GLU A 595 -19.37 -4.88 -24.47
N LEU A 596 -19.98 -5.54 -23.49
CA LEU A 596 -20.34 -4.97 -22.20
C LEU A 596 -19.79 -5.87 -21.10
N HIS A 597 -19.14 -5.29 -20.10
CA HIS A 597 -18.46 -6.04 -19.06
C HIS A 597 -19.21 -5.97 -17.72
N VAL A 598 -19.58 -7.13 -17.18
CA VAL A 598 -20.45 -7.20 -16.00
C VAL A 598 -19.74 -6.75 -14.72
N ASP A 599 -18.44 -6.99 -14.62
CA ASP A 599 -17.61 -6.49 -13.52
C ASP A 599 -17.53 -4.97 -13.50
N LEU A 600 -17.44 -4.34 -14.67
CA LEU A 600 -17.35 -2.89 -14.81
C LEU A 600 -18.65 -2.17 -14.43
N ILE A 601 -19.80 -2.63 -14.93
CA ILE A 601 -21.10 -2.05 -14.53
C ILE A 601 -21.37 -2.25 -13.02
N SER A 602 -20.91 -3.37 -12.46
CA SER A 602 -21.00 -3.63 -11.02
C SER A 602 -20.14 -2.67 -10.20
N TRP A 603 -18.93 -2.34 -10.67
CA TRP A 603 -18.09 -1.31 -10.08
C TRP A 603 -18.73 0.08 -10.16
N MET A 604 -19.30 0.41 -11.31
CA MET A 604 -20.04 1.68 -11.49
C MET A 604 -21.24 1.78 -10.55
N GLY A 605 -21.93 0.67 -10.29
CA GLY A 605 -23.00 0.61 -9.31
C GLY A 605 -22.53 0.93 -7.89
N MET A 606 -21.45 0.28 -7.42
CA MET A 606 -20.86 0.58 -6.11
C MET A 606 -20.36 2.02 -6.01
N MET A 607 -19.67 2.51 -7.05
CA MET A 607 -19.17 3.88 -7.09
C MET A 607 -20.31 4.90 -7.07
N THR A 608 -21.41 4.62 -7.77
CA THR A 608 -22.62 5.47 -7.76
C THR A 608 -23.29 5.48 -6.39
N ARG A 609 -23.44 4.31 -5.75
CA ARG A 609 -23.95 4.20 -4.37
C ARG A 609 -23.10 5.01 -3.40
N ALA A 610 -21.78 4.88 -3.49
CA ALA A 610 -20.84 5.63 -2.65
C ALA A 610 -20.96 7.14 -2.89
N MET A 611 -21.01 7.59 -4.14
CA MET A 611 -21.25 9.01 -4.48
C MET A 611 -22.57 9.53 -3.93
N ARG A 612 -23.66 8.77 -4.04
CA ARG A 612 -24.96 9.13 -3.46
C ARG A 612 -24.86 9.31 -1.94
N ARG A 613 -24.24 8.35 -1.24
CA ARG A 613 -24.08 8.40 0.22
C ARG A 613 -23.22 9.60 0.65
N ILE A 614 -22.14 9.88 -0.08
CA ILE A 614 -21.28 11.05 0.19
C ILE A 614 -22.06 12.35 -0.06
N ALA A 615 -22.78 12.46 -1.18
CA ALA A 615 -23.63 13.61 -1.49
C ALA A 615 -24.68 13.87 -0.39
N GLU A 616 -25.30 12.80 0.09
CA GLU A 616 -26.28 12.84 1.19
C GLU A 616 -25.64 13.33 2.48
N PHE A 617 -24.43 12.84 2.79
CA PHE A 617 -23.66 13.26 3.95
C PHE A 617 -23.22 14.74 3.89
N VAL A 618 -22.82 15.25 2.73
CA VAL A 618 -22.46 16.67 2.56
C VAL A 618 -23.66 17.58 2.26
N GLY A 619 -24.88 17.04 2.13
CA GLY A 619 -26.10 17.82 1.92
C GLY A 619 -26.30 18.33 0.48
N GLU A 620 -25.70 17.68 -0.52
CA GLU A 620 -25.85 17.99 -1.94
C GLU A 620 -27.10 17.29 -2.51
N THR A 621 -28.28 17.83 -2.21
CA THR A 621 -29.57 17.16 -2.48
C THR A 621 -29.88 16.91 -3.95
N GLU A 622 -29.44 17.79 -4.86
CA GLU A 622 -29.60 17.59 -6.30
C GLU A 622 -28.79 16.38 -6.80
N ASP A 623 -27.55 16.27 -6.33
CA ASP A 623 -26.66 15.16 -6.64
C ASP A 623 -27.20 13.84 -6.08
N VAL A 624 -27.82 13.85 -4.89
CA VAL A 624 -28.46 12.64 -4.32
C VAL A 624 -29.53 12.07 -5.24
N GLU A 625 -30.40 12.91 -5.79
CA GLU A 625 -31.47 12.47 -6.71
C GLU A 625 -30.89 11.99 -8.05
N GLU A 626 -29.87 12.69 -8.57
CA GLU A 626 -29.18 12.29 -9.79
C GLU A 626 -28.52 10.91 -9.65
N PHE A 627 -27.71 10.71 -8.60
CA PHE A 627 -27.04 9.44 -8.35
C PHE A 627 -28.03 8.32 -8.03
N ARG A 628 -29.16 8.59 -7.36
CA ARG A 628 -30.23 7.59 -7.16
C ARG A 628 -30.82 7.11 -8.49
N GLY A 629 -31.00 8.03 -9.43
CA GLY A 629 -31.44 7.70 -10.79
C GLY A 629 -30.45 6.80 -11.53
N TYR A 630 -29.16 7.11 -11.44
CA TYR A 630 -28.10 6.29 -12.02
C TYR A 630 -27.98 4.92 -11.36
N GLU A 631 -28.02 4.85 -10.03
CA GLU A 631 -27.97 3.59 -9.26
C GLU A 631 -29.12 2.67 -9.67
N THR A 632 -30.36 3.17 -9.68
CA THR A 632 -31.54 2.39 -10.13
C THR A 632 -31.38 1.89 -11.57
N ALA A 633 -30.85 2.73 -12.46
CA ALA A 633 -30.66 2.36 -13.85
C ALA A 633 -29.58 1.28 -14.02
N ILE A 634 -28.48 1.39 -13.28
CA ILE A 634 -27.39 0.41 -13.26
C ILE A 634 -27.88 -0.93 -12.68
N GLU A 635 -28.55 -0.93 -11.52
CA GLU A 635 -29.05 -2.14 -10.88
C GLU A 635 -29.97 -2.95 -11.81
N ARG A 636 -30.87 -2.28 -12.52
CA ARG A 636 -31.78 -2.96 -13.46
C ARG A 636 -31.05 -3.44 -14.72
N ASN A 637 -30.13 -2.64 -15.23
CA ASN A 637 -29.36 -3.02 -16.41
C ASN A 637 -28.38 -4.17 -16.15
N ILE A 638 -27.93 -4.39 -14.90
CA ILE A 638 -27.16 -5.59 -14.55
C ILE A 638 -27.98 -6.85 -14.85
N ASP A 639 -29.26 -6.88 -14.48
CA ASP A 639 -30.14 -8.02 -14.81
C ASP A 639 -30.47 -8.05 -16.30
N ASP A 640 -30.90 -6.93 -16.88
CA ASP A 640 -31.37 -6.88 -18.28
C ASP A 640 -30.27 -7.24 -19.30
N LEU A 641 -29.01 -6.86 -19.04
CA LEU A 641 -27.91 -6.98 -20.01
C LEU A 641 -26.92 -8.12 -19.74
N HIS A 642 -26.90 -8.66 -18.52
CA HIS A 642 -25.85 -9.59 -18.10
C HIS A 642 -26.33 -10.88 -17.47
N TRP A 643 -27.62 -11.02 -17.14
CA TRP A 643 -28.12 -12.26 -16.55
C TRP A 643 -28.49 -13.28 -17.65
N ASP A 644 -27.86 -14.45 -17.60
CA ASP A 644 -28.21 -15.56 -18.48
C ASP A 644 -29.11 -16.58 -17.79
N ASP A 645 -30.33 -16.75 -18.29
CA ASP A 645 -31.32 -17.67 -17.72
C ASP A 645 -30.99 -19.15 -17.98
N GLU A 646 -30.20 -19.50 -18.99
CA GLU A 646 -29.80 -20.89 -19.24
C GLU A 646 -28.59 -21.28 -18.37
N ALA A 647 -27.55 -20.44 -18.36
CA ALA A 647 -26.33 -20.65 -17.58
C ALA A 647 -26.52 -20.39 -16.08
N GLN A 648 -27.61 -19.70 -15.70
CA GLN A 648 -27.96 -19.29 -14.34
C GLN A 648 -26.81 -18.51 -13.68
N THR A 649 -26.25 -17.55 -14.41
CA THR A 649 -25.12 -16.75 -13.95
C THR A 649 -25.06 -15.40 -14.65
N TYR A 650 -24.27 -14.49 -14.11
CA TYR A 650 -23.97 -13.23 -14.78
C TYR A 650 -22.78 -13.39 -15.73
N CYS A 651 -22.89 -12.77 -16.91
CA CYS A 651 -21.96 -12.93 -18.01
C CYS A 651 -21.58 -11.58 -18.62
N ASP A 652 -20.40 -11.51 -19.23
CA ASP A 652 -20.13 -10.43 -20.18
C ASP A 652 -21.06 -10.60 -21.39
N ALA A 653 -21.39 -9.50 -22.06
CA ALA A 653 -22.18 -9.53 -23.30
C ALA A 653 -21.32 -9.07 -24.47
N THR A 654 -21.57 -9.62 -25.64
CA THR A 654 -20.92 -9.21 -26.91
C THR A 654 -21.94 -9.25 -28.05
N ILE A 655 -21.46 -8.99 -29.26
CA ILE A 655 -22.23 -9.08 -30.50
C ILE A 655 -21.68 -10.24 -31.32
N ASP A 656 -22.56 -11.08 -31.85
CA ASP A 656 -22.18 -12.20 -32.70
C ASP A 656 -22.12 -11.82 -34.20
N GLU A 657 -21.83 -12.80 -35.06
CA GLU A 657 -21.73 -12.60 -36.51
C GLU A 657 -23.06 -12.21 -37.19
N PHE A 658 -24.19 -12.30 -36.48
CA PHE A 658 -25.52 -11.93 -36.94
C PHE A 658 -25.98 -10.57 -36.39
N GLU A 659 -25.08 -9.82 -35.75
CA GLU A 659 -25.36 -8.56 -35.06
C GLU A 659 -26.31 -8.70 -33.85
N GLU A 660 -26.46 -9.92 -33.31
CA GLU A 660 -27.29 -10.21 -32.15
C GLU A 660 -26.46 -10.10 -30.85
N SER A 661 -27.09 -9.62 -29.78
CA SER A 661 -26.45 -9.56 -28.46
C SER A 661 -26.46 -10.94 -27.81
N VAL A 662 -25.27 -11.44 -27.45
CA VAL A 662 -25.09 -12.77 -26.84
C VAL A 662 -24.29 -12.70 -25.54
N HIS A 663 -24.53 -13.63 -24.62
CA HIS A 663 -23.77 -13.76 -23.38
C HIS A 663 -22.56 -14.67 -23.53
N VAL A 664 -21.43 -14.27 -22.93
CA VAL A 664 -20.20 -15.04 -22.82
C VAL A 664 -19.97 -15.37 -21.35
N CYS A 665 -20.35 -16.59 -20.98
CA CYS A 665 -20.47 -17.01 -19.59
C CYS A 665 -19.28 -17.83 -19.10
N HIS A 666 -18.15 -17.16 -18.85
CA HIS A 666 -17.04 -17.75 -18.12
C HIS A 666 -17.31 -17.67 -16.62
N LYS A 667 -17.80 -18.76 -16.02
CA LYS A 667 -18.15 -18.81 -14.59
C LYS A 667 -16.88 -18.63 -13.74
N GLY A 668 -16.85 -17.59 -12.93
CA GLY A 668 -15.68 -17.25 -12.11
C GLY A 668 -15.90 -15.94 -11.38
N TYR A 669 -14.83 -15.28 -10.98
CA TYR A 669 -14.90 -14.00 -10.26
C TYR A 669 -15.76 -12.97 -10.99
N VAL A 670 -15.62 -12.83 -12.32
CA VAL A 670 -16.39 -11.87 -13.13
C VAL A 670 -17.90 -12.07 -12.96
N SER A 671 -18.37 -13.32 -12.99
CA SER A 671 -19.78 -13.68 -12.77
C SER A 671 -20.32 -13.34 -11.38
N LEU A 672 -19.45 -13.11 -10.40
CA LEU A 672 -19.85 -12.80 -9.04
C LEU A 672 -19.97 -11.29 -8.77
N PHE A 673 -19.47 -10.42 -9.66
CA PHE A 673 -19.32 -8.99 -9.35
C PHE A 673 -20.59 -8.28 -8.87
N PRO A 674 -21.80 -8.54 -9.41
CA PRO A 674 -23.02 -7.96 -8.86
C PRO A 674 -23.20 -8.27 -7.37
N PHE A 675 -22.84 -9.50 -6.94
CA PHE A 675 -22.80 -9.87 -5.53
C PHE A 675 -21.66 -9.21 -4.77
N LEU A 676 -20.43 -9.23 -5.32
CA LEU A 676 -19.24 -8.68 -4.66
C LEU A 676 -19.36 -7.18 -4.35
N THR A 677 -19.96 -6.40 -5.26
CA THR A 677 -20.12 -4.94 -5.12
C THR A 677 -21.39 -4.57 -4.34
N GLY A 678 -22.22 -5.56 -4.01
CA GLY A 678 -23.48 -5.38 -3.27
C GLY A 678 -24.61 -4.80 -4.11
N MET A 679 -24.60 -4.99 -5.42
CA MET A 679 -25.72 -4.71 -6.32
C MET A 679 -26.76 -5.85 -6.29
N LEU A 680 -26.39 -7.02 -5.75
CA LEU A 680 -27.30 -8.14 -5.52
C LEU A 680 -27.75 -8.22 -4.05
N GLY A 681 -28.99 -7.83 -3.77
CA GLY A 681 -29.58 -7.85 -2.43
C GLY A 681 -30.10 -9.21 -1.95
N PRO A 682 -30.47 -9.32 -0.65
CA PRO A 682 -30.97 -10.56 -0.03
C PRO A 682 -32.28 -11.09 -0.62
N ASP A 683 -33.09 -10.21 -1.21
CA ASP A 683 -34.39 -10.54 -1.81
C ASP A 683 -34.30 -10.79 -3.33
N SER A 684 -33.11 -10.70 -3.93
CA SER A 684 -32.97 -10.92 -5.37
C SER A 684 -33.30 -12.37 -5.73
N PRO A 685 -34.07 -12.61 -6.81
CA PRO A 685 -34.35 -13.96 -7.29
C PRO A 685 -33.09 -14.67 -7.80
N ARG A 686 -32.01 -13.93 -8.10
CA ARG A 686 -30.76 -14.47 -8.64
C ARG A 686 -29.77 -14.88 -7.54
N LEU A 687 -30.00 -14.48 -6.29
CA LEU A 687 -29.08 -14.74 -5.17
C LEU A 687 -28.81 -16.23 -4.96
N LYS A 688 -29.85 -17.07 -5.05
CA LYS A 688 -29.69 -18.52 -4.87
C LYS A 688 -28.69 -19.11 -5.85
N ALA A 689 -28.82 -18.79 -7.14
CA ALA A 689 -27.96 -19.30 -8.19
C ALA A 689 -26.50 -18.87 -7.99
N VAL A 690 -26.27 -17.63 -7.57
CA VAL A 690 -24.93 -17.12 -7.26
C VAL A 690 -24.32 -17.85 -6.04
N LEU A 691 -25.08 -18.05 -4.96
CA LEU A 691 -24.60 -18.78 -3.78
C LEU A 691 -24.32 -20.26 -4.10
N ASP A 692 -25.15 -20.89 -4.93
CA ASP A 692 -24.96 -22.26 -5.38
C ASP A 692 -23.70 -22.39 -6.24
N LEU A 693 -23.44 -21.44 -7.15
CA LEU A 693 -22.22 -21.39 -7.96
C LEU A 693 -20.96 -21.25 -7.10
N ILE A 694 -20.98 -20.34 -6.10
CA ILE A 694 -19.85 -20.15 -5.19
C ILE A 694 -19.57 -21.43 -4.41
N ARG A 695 -20.60 -22.13 -3.92
CA ARG A 695 -20.48 -23.31 -3.04
C ARG A 695 -20.18 -24.61 -3.79
N ASP A 696 -20.32 -24.66 -5.11
CA ASP A 696 -20.08 -25.88 -5.89
C ASP A 696 -18.57 -26.20 -5.97
N PRO A 697 -18.11 -27.35 -5.42
CA PRO A 697 -16.70 -27.76 -5.48
C PRO A 697 -16.22 -28.13 -6.89
N GLU A 698 -17.12 -28.48 -7.80
CA GLU A 698 -16.82 -28.72 -9.20
C GLU A 698 -16.81 -27.43 -10.03
N GLU A 699 -17.18 -26.29 -9.43
CA GLU A 699 -17.07 -24.97 -10.03
C GLU A 699 -16.00 -24.15 -9.25
N LEU A 700 -16.43 -23.31 -8.30
CA LEU A 700 -15.58 -22.29 -7.67
C LEU A 700 -15.07 -22.67 -6.27
N TRP A 701 -15.72 -23.58 -5.54
CA TRP A 701 -15.36 -23.85 -4.14
C TRP A 701 -14.14 -24.77 -4.01
N SER A 702 -13.15 -24.37 -3.21
CA SER A 702 -12.03 -25.25 -2.83
C SER A 702 -11.78 -25.23 -1.33
N ASP A 703 -10.95 -26.16 -0.86
CA ASP A 703 -10.51 -26.24 0.54
C ASP A 703 -9.59 -25.07 0.96
N TYR A 704 -9.20 -24.21 0.02
CA TYR A 704 -8.26 -23.11 0.25
C TYR A 704 -8.87 -21.73 -0.05
N GLY A 705 -10.10 -21.67 -0.59
CA GLY A 705 -10.76 -20.44 -1.02
C GLY A 705 -11.59 -20.60 -2.31
N ILE A 706 -12.15 -19.51 -2.81
CA ILE A 706 -12.91 -19.46 -4.07
C ILE A 706 -11.93 -19.29 -5.24
N ARG A 707 -12.02 -20.18 -6.24
CA ARG A 707 -11.23 -20.16 -7.48
C ARG A 707 -11.58 -18.93 -8.32
N SER A 708 -10.57 -18.37 -9.00
CA SER A 708 -10.80 -17.28 -9.95
C SER A 708 -11.68 -17.66 -11.12
N LEU A 709 -11.55 -18.89 -11.61
CA LEU A 709 -12.32 -19.43 -12.72
C LEU A 709 -12.85 -20.83 -12.37
N SER A 710 -14.02 -21.18 -12.90
CA SER A 710 -14.62 -22.49 -12.72
C SER A 710 -13.72 -23.60 -13.24
N LYS A 711 -13.66 -24.70 -12.49
CA LYS A 711 -12.96 -25.93 -12.88
C LYS A 711 -13.54 -26.58 -14.15
N LYS A 712 -14.79 -26.26 -14.52
CA LYS A 712 -15.43 -26.73 -15.75
C LYS A 712 -15.20 -25.82 -16.95
N ASP A 713 -14.67 -24.62 -16.74
CA ASP A 713 -14.37 -23.70 -17.84
C ASP A 713 -13.20 -24.26 -18.66
N GLU A 714 -13.28 -24.12 -19.99
CA GLU A 714 -12.25 -24.65 -20.90
C GLU A 714 -10.89 -23.97 -20.72
N PHE A 715 -10.87 -22.75 -20.17
CA PHE A 715 -9.64 -22.01 -19.91
C PHE A 715 -9.04 -22.27 -18.53
N TYR A 716 -9.65 -23.12 -17.70
CA TYR A 716 -9.15 -23.44 -16.36
C TYR A 716 -7.72 -23.99 -16.39
N GLY A 717 -6.80 -23.32 -15.69
CA GLY A 717 -5.40 -23.73 -15.61
C GLY A 717 -4.58 -23.52 -16.90
N THR A 718 -5.10 -22.79 -17.89
CA THR A 718 -4.44 -22.57 -19.19
C THR A 718 -3.61 -21.29 -19.23
N ALA A 719 -2.82 -21.10 -20.31
CA ALA A 719 -2.01 -19.91 -20.58
C ALA A 719 -1.08 -19.54 -19.40
N GLU A 720 -1.06 -18.27 -18.98
CA GLU A 720 -0.27 -17.80 -17.83
C GLU A 720 -0.85 -18.29 -16.50
N ASN A 721 -2.12 -18.69 -16.50
CA ASN A 721 -2.87 -19.14 -15.35
C ASN A 721 -2.77 -18.15 -14.17
N TYR A 722 -3.06 -16.87 -14.44
CA TYR A 722 -3.04 -15.82 -13.43
C TYR A 722 -4.41 -15.70 -12.76
N TRP A 723 -5.44 -15.38 -13.53
CA TRP A 723 -6.86 -15.28 -13.14
C TRP A 723 -7.71 -16.43 -13.71
N ARG A 724 -7.07 -17.54 -14.10
CA ARG A 724 -7.71 -18.72 -14.71
C ARG A 724 -7.77 -19.97 -13.83
N SER A 725 -7.58 -19.83 -12.52
CA SER A 725 -7.77 -20.88 -11.51
C SER A 725 -7.35 -20.43 -10.11
N PRO A 726 -6.24 -19.67 -9.91
CA PRO A 726 -5.72 -19.35 -8.59
C PRO A 726 -6.70 -18.59 -7.71
N ILE A 727 -6.45 -18.70 -6.41
CA ILE A 727 -7.24 -18.06 -5.36
C ILE A 727 -6.59 -16.74 -4.99
N TRP A 728 -7.36 -15.67 -5.05
CA TRP A 728 -6.92 -14.31 -4.77
C TRP A 728 -7.66 -13.74 -3.56
N MET A 729 -6.90 -13.26 -2.58
CA MET A 729 -7.45 -12.69 -1.36
C MET A 729 -8.41 -11.49 -1.55
N PRO A 730 -8.18 -10.53 -2.48
CA PRO A 730 -9.04 -9.34 -2.57
C PRO A 730 -10.49 -9.73 -2.93
N ILE A 731 -10.66 -10.61 -3.91
CA ILE A 731 -11.99 -11.09 -4.32
C ILE A 731 -12.60 -12.00 -3.26
N ASN A 732 -11.81 -12.90 -2.67
CA ASN A 732 -12.27 -13.76 -1.59
C ASN A 732 -12.73 -12.98 -0.35
N TYR A 733 -12.07 -11.88 -0.01
CA TYR A 733 -12.53 -10.97 1.03
C TYR A 733 -13.91 -10.40 0.71
N LEU A 734 -14.14 -9.93 -0.53
CA LEU A 734 -15.44 -9.42 -0.94
C LEU A 734 -16.53 -10.50 -0.83
N VAL A 735 -16.23 -11.75 -1.21
CA VAL A 735 -17.14 -12.89 -1.02
C VAL A 735 -17.45 -13.08 0.47
N VAL A 736 -16.43 -13.17 1.33
CA VAL A 736 -16.61 -13.34 2.79
C VAL A 736 -17.45 -12.20 3.39
N LYS A 737 -17.15 -10.95 3.01
CA LYS A 737 -17.88 -9.77 3.46
C LYS A 737 -19.35 -9.84 3.05
N LYS A 738 -19.62 -10.21 1.80
CA LYS A 738 -21.01 -10.28 1.29
C LYS A 738 -21.78 -11.47 1.83
N LEU A 739 -21.13 -12.61 2.04
CA LEU A 739 -21.74 -13.74 2.77
C LEU A 739 -22.10 -13.34 4.20
N TYR A 740 -21.27 -12.55 4.88
CA TYR A 740 -21.59 -12.00 6.19
C TYR A 740 -22.79 -11.05 6.15
N ASP A 741 -22.83 -10.12 5.18
CA ASP A 741 -23.97 -9.21 4.97
C ASP A 741 -25.30 -10.00 4.81
N ILE A 742 -25.30 -11.05 3.98
CA ILE A 742 -26.49 -11.91 3.77
C ILE A 742 -26.81 -12.76 5.01
N ALA A 743 -25.81 -13.32 5.68
CA ALA A 743 -26.00 -14.17 6.87
C ALA A 743 -26.56 -13.40 8.08
N THR A 744 -26.35 -12.08 8.11
CA THR A 744 -26.82 -11.19 9.19
C THR A 744 -28.09 -10.42 8.84
N THR A 745 -28.57 -10.53 7.60
CA THR A 745 -29.83 -9.94 7.14
C THR A 745 -30.90 -11.02 7.05
N SER A 746 -32.13 -10.71 7.47
CA SER A 746 -33.26 -11.64 7.31
C SER A 746 -33.54 -11.87 5.82
N GLY A 747 -33.57 -13.12 5.40
CA GLY A 747 -33.83 -13.49 4.00
C GLY A 747 -33.83 -15.00 3.79
N PRO A 748 -34.33 -15.46 2.62
CA PRO A 748 -34.50 -16.90 2.33
C PRO A 748 -33.18 -17.68 2.28
N HIS A 749 -32.06 -17.00 2.04
CA HIS A 749 -30.73 -17.62 1.88
C HIS A 749 -29.78 -17.34 3.06
N GLN A 750 -30.28 -16.78 4.16
CA GLN A 750 -29.49 -16.39 5.33
C GLN A 750 -28.66 -17.57 5.89
N GLU A 751 -29.28 -18.75 6.02
CA GLU A 751 -28.61 -19.95 6.56
C GLU A 751 -27.50 -20.46 5.64
N GLN A 752 -27.77 -20.55 4.34
CA GLN A 752 -26.78 -20.97 3.34
C GLN A 752 -25.55 -20.05 3.37
N ALA A 753 -25.78 -18.74 3.41
CA ALA A 753 -24.72 -17.75 3.49
C ALA A 753 -23.91 -17.86 4.79
N ARG A 754 -24.56 -18.16 5.92
CA ARG A 754 -23.89 -18.37 7.22
C ARG A 754 -22.92 -19.54 7.17
N GLU A 755 -23.35 -20.70 6.66
CA GLU A 755 -22.49 -21.88 6.54
C GLU A 755 -21.28 -21.62 5.63
N MET A 756 -21.53 -20.97 4.48
CA MET A 756 -20.50 -20.60 3.52
C MET A 756 -19.51 -19.60 4.13
N TYR A 757 -20.00 -18.57 4.82
CA TYR A 757 -19.17 -17.57 5.51
C TYR A 757 -18.20 -18.24 6.49
N SER A 758 -18.71 -19.07 7.40
CA SER A 758 -17.89 -19.72 8.43
C SER A 758 -16.85 -20.67 7.83
N SER A 759 -17.21 -21.41 6.78
CA SER A 759 -16.31 -22.36 6.11
C SER A 759 -15.25 -21.64 5.28
N LEU A 760 -15.63 -20.66 4.46
CA LEU A 760 -14.71 -19.93 3.58
C LEU A 760 -13.71 -19.12 4.41
N ARG A 761 -14.18 -18.42 5.45
CA ARG A 761 -13.32 -17.69 6.39
C ARG A 761 -12.25 -18.60 7.00
N LYS A 762 -12.62 -19.82 7.40
CA LYS A 762 -11.68 -20.82 7.93
C LYS A 762 -10.67 -21.26 6.87
N ASN A 763 -11.13 -21.68 5.69
CA ASN A 763 -10.28 -22.18 4.60
C ASN A 763 -9.20 -21.15 4.21
N LEU A 764 -9.59 -19.89 4.04
CA LEU A 764 -8.68 -18.81 3.66
C LEU A 764 -7.61 -18.56 4.72
N VAL A 765 -8.01 -18.36 5.98
CA VAL A 765 -7.09 -18.03 7.07
C VAL A 765 -6.12 -19.18 7.33
N GLU A 766 -6.62 -20.42 7.42
CA GLU A 766 -5.78 -21.60 7.65
C GLU A 766 -4.77 -21.82 6.51
N ASN A 767 -5.17 -21.57 5.26
CA ASN A 767 -4.28 -21.72 4.12
C ASN A 767 -3.15 -20.68 4.12
N VAL A 768 -3.49 -19.39 4.25
CA VAL A 768 -2.49 -18.32 4.28
C VAL A 768 -1.55 -18.50 5.47
N PHE A 769 -2.09 -18.80 6.65
CA PHE A 769 -1.29 -19.04 7.85
C PHE A 769 -0.32 -20.22 7.66
N ARG A 770 -0.79 -21.33 7.10
CA ARG A 770 0.06 -22.49 6.80
C ARG A 770 1.20 -22.11 5.84
N GLN A 771 0.90 -21.40 4.76
CA GLN A 771 1.92 -20.99 3.79
C GLN A 771 2.91 -19.98 4.37
N TRP A 772 2.44 -19.03 5.17
CA TRP A 772 3.31 -18.10 5.89
C TRP A 772 4.26 -18.84 6.83
N LYS A 773 3.75 -19.80 7.62
CA LYS A 773 4.57 -20.62 8.54
C LYS A 773 5.56 -21.53 7.80
N GLU A 774 5.18 -22.08 6.66
CA GLU A 774 6.03 -22.98 5.86
C GLU A 774 7.11 -22.23 5.08
N THR A 775 6.83 -21.02 4.62
CA THR A 775 7.68 -20.31 3.63
C THR A 775 8.32 -19.03 4.16
N GLY A 776 7.87 -18.50 5.30
CA GLY A 776 8.26 -17.20 5.84
C GLY A 776 7.55 -16.01 5.16
N PHE A 777 6.66 -16.25 4.19
CA PHE A 777 6.06 -15.20 3.37
C PHE A 777 4.55 -15.37 3.15
N ALA A 778 3.87 -14.24 3.03
CA ALA A 778 2.58 -14.17 2.34
C ALA A 778 2.79 -14.07 0.82
N TRP A 779 1.84 -14.62 0.07
CA TRP A 779 1.92 -14.74 -1.38
C TRP A 779 0.80 -13.98 -2.07
N GLU A 780 1.04 -13.63 -3.33
CA GLU A 780 0.13 -12.91 -4.21
C GLU A 780 -1.17 -13.68 -4.45
N GLN A 781 -1.03 -14.97 -4.78
CA GLN A 781 -2.13 -15.90 -5.05
C GLN A 781 -1.81 -17.30 -4.51
N TYR A 782 -2.84 -18.15 -4.43
CA TYR A 782 -2.72 -19.52 -3.92
C TYR A 782 -3.27 -20.55 -4.92
N ASN A 783 -2.59 -21.68 -5.03
CA ASN A 783 -3.01 -22.78 -5.87
C ASN A 783 -4.31 -23.42 -5.33
N PRO A 784 -5.35 -23.61 -6.16
CA PRO A 784 -6.66 -24.06 -5.68
C PRO A 784 -6.74 -25.56 -5.37
N GLU A 785 -5.76 -26.35 -5.79
CA GLU A 785 -5.74 -27.80 -5.57
C GLU A 785 -4.79 -28.21 -4.43
N THR A 786 -3.83 -27.36 -4.07
CA THR A 786 -2.80 -27.67 -3.06
C THR A 786 -2.67 -26.63 -1.96
N GLY A 787 -3.25 -25.44 -2.16
CA GLY A 787 -3.13 -24.30 -1.25
C GLY A 787 -1.76 -23.63 -1.26
N LYS A 788 -0.81 -24.09 -2.09
CA LYS A 788 0.54 -23.52 -2.13
C LYS A 788 0.55 -22.07 -2.59
N GLY A 789 1.33 -21.23 -1.93
CA GLY A 789 1.61 -19.86 -2.38
C GLY A 789 2.31 -19.84 -3.74
N GLN A 790 1.95 -18.90 -4.61
CA GLN A 790 2.49 -18.78 -5.96
C GLN A 790 2.84 -17.33 -6.32
N ARG A 791 3.72 -17.20 -7.31
CA ARG A 791 4.18 -15.92 -7.90
C ARG A 791 4.93 -15.04 -6.90
N THR A 792 4.44 -13.86 -6.58
CA THR A 792 5.20 -12.86 -5.83
C THR A 792 5.21 -13.18 -4.33
N GLN A 793 6.40 -13.21 -3.73
CA GLN A 793 6.61 -13.35 -2.29
C GLN A 793 6.45 -12.00 -1.56
N HIS A 794 6.32 -12.06 -0.23
CA HIS A 794 6.15 -10.87 0.61
C HIS A 794 5.01 -9.97 0.09
N PHE A 795 3.93 -10.60 -0.39
CA PHE A 795 2.77 -9.89 -0.90
C PHE A 795 1.87 -9.50 0.26
N THR A 796 2.35 -8.58 1.08
CA THR A 796 1.63 -8.02 2.24
C THR A 796 0.83 -6.78 1.85
N GLY A 797 0.49 -6.64 0.56
CA GLY A 797 -0.59 -5.83 0.04
C GLY A 797 -1.96 -6.46 0.34
N TRP A 798 -2.74 -6.82 -0.68
CA TRP A 798 -4.09 -7.35 -0.47
C TRP A 798 -4.16 -8.65 0.34
N THR A 799 -3.08 -9.44 0.45
CA THR A 799 -3.14 -10.70 1.24
C THR A 799 -3.26 -10.39 2.73
N SER A 800 -2.86 -9.18 3.14
CA SER A 800 -3.07 -8.64 4.49
C SER A 800 -4.56 -8.44 4.84
N MET A 801 -5.47 -8.55 3.87
CA MET A 801 -6.90 -8.66 4.15
C MET A 801 -7.26 -9.86 5.04
N VAL A 802 -6.37 -10.86 5.14
CA VAL A 802 -6.50 -11.96 6.11
C VAL A 802 -6.63 -11.44 7.55
N VAL A 803 -6.02 -10.29 7.89
CA VAL A 803 -6.17 -9.62 9.20
C VAL A 803 -7.64 -9.24 9.43
N LYS A 804 -8.26 -8.59 8.45
CA LYS A 804 -9.67 -8.21 8.49
C LYS A 804 -10.56 -9.45 8.57
N ILE A 805 -10.28 -10.49 7.77
CA ILE A 805 -11.05 -11.75 7.79
C ILE A 805 -10.97 -12.40 9.18
N MET A 806 -9.78 -12.45 9.80
CA MET A 806 -9.62 -12.99 11.15
C MET A 806 -10.39 -12.17 12.19
N SER A 807 -10.47 -10.85 12.05
CA SER A 807 -11.18 -9.97 12.99
C SER A 807 -12.70 -9.95 12.82
N MET A 808 -13.24 -10.52 11.74
CA MET A 808 -14.69 -10.59 11.52
C MET A 808 -15.40 -11.52 12.54
N PRO A 809 -16.66 -11.24 12.95
CA PRO A 809 -17.37 -12.01 13.95
C PRO A 809 -17.60 -13.48 13.58
N ASP A 810 -17.62 -14.35 14.58
CA ASP A 810 -18.02 -15.76 14.39
C ASP A 810 -19.55 -15.87 14.29
N LEU A 811 -20.06 -16.72 13.40
CA LEU A 811 -21.48 -16.98 13.22
C LEU A 811 -21.75 -18.46 13.53
N PRO A 812 -21.97 -18.82 14.81
CA PRO A 812 -22.18 -20.22 15.20
C PRO A 812 -23.46 -20.76 14.55
N ALA A 813 -23.43 -22.05 14.19
CA ALA A 813 -24.61 -22.73 13.69
C ALA A 813 -25.76 -22.66 14.70
N ASN A 814 -26.98 -22.45 14.23
CA ASN A 814 -28.18 -22.63 15.03
C ASN A 814 -28.18 -24.10 15.47
N LYS A 815 -27.96 -24.34 16.76
CA LYS A 815 -28.32 -25.63 17.35
C LYS A 815 -29.81 -25.80 17.07
N GLN A 816 -30.18 -26.71 16.17
CA GLN A 816 -31.51 -27.26 16.17
C GLN A 816 -31.73 -27.81 17.58
N ILE A 817 -32.54 -27.13 18.37
CA ILE A 817 -33.15 -27.73 19.55
C ILE A 817 -34.04 -28.81 18.93
N GLY A 818 -33.55 -30.05 18.96
CA GLY A 818 -34.38 -31.21 18.69
C GLY A 818 -35.60 -31.07 19.59
N HIS A 819 -36.76 -30.89 18.98
CA HIS A 819 -38.00 -31.21 19.64
C HIS A 819 -37.92 -32.71 19.94
N ASP A 820 -37.45 -33.07 21.14
CA ASP A 820 -37.75 -34.35 21.72
C ASP A 820 -39.28 -34.40 21.84
N GLU A 821 -39.91 -35.20 20.98
CA GLU A 821 -41.30 -35.57 21.09
C GLU A 821 -41.53 -36.25 22.45
N LEU A 822 -42.37 -35.64 23.28
CA LEU A 822 -43.19 -36.32 24.29
C LEU A 822 -44.61 -35.75 24.27
#